data_AF-A0A1S3C6F7-F1
#
_entry.id   AF-A0A1S3C6F7-F1
#
_cell.length_a   1.000
_cell.length_b   1.000
_cell.length_c   1.000
_cell.angle_alpha   90.00
_cell.angle_beta   90.00
_cell.angle_gamma   90.00
#
_symmetry.space_group_name_H-M   'P 1'
#
loop_
_entity.id
_entity.type
_entity.pdbx_description
1 polymer ?
#
loop_
_entity_poly.entity_id
_entity_poly.type
_entity_poly.pdbx_seq_one_letter_code
_entity_poly.pdbx_strand_id
1 'polypeptide(L)'
;MEEPSSYKSLSFFIYSLHKFPPSVSLPLHTHSQTQPPFSLSSSTMRNHFFKSPARSTPSHSPPPHSPPSHGLCQSLMEENIDVAETLITKWDCTASSYADITPLFQDDRYEANQYLKAVKDLQTAMQYFGSERMNSHHLVRAQNLMQTAMKRLQREFHRILAENRAHLDPESISNRSSRDSVLTGNSDLEDESEDDLRFANENNVSEQERISRSAIKDLKSIAEGMISAGYGKECVKIYVVGRKSIVEEGLYNLGVAKTNYHHVHRMEWEVLEVKIKNWLNAVKIAVKTFFEAEKFLSDQVFSSSASIRESVFSEITKESALTLFSFPEMAVKSKKTPEKIFLILDLYEAIFDLWPEIESMFIYESTASVRSLIDHSLTKIAESIRSMLIDFESHIQKDSSKTPVPGGGVHPLTRYVMNYIAFLSDYSGILPGIVADWPLILHSPLPESFFGGNDSEENPLTIRMAWLILVLLSKLDSKAELYHDAPLSYIFLANNLEYIVVKVRTSNLRFVLGDEWIESHETKVRQYASSYQRMGWSRVFLSLPENPMAEISPERARKHFHDFNIAFEEAYRHQVSWVVTDSKLREHIKISLGKKLGTLYGEFYINNRSRLENLYGSESEVRFAPDDLGNYLSDLLHGDGNSGGSVSSSSSLSSSPYHFHGGRRSG
;
A
#
# COMPACT_ATOMS: atom_id res chain seq x y z
N MET A 1 -10.10 10.45 -38.99
CA MET A 1 -9.59 9.92 -37.71
C MET A 1 -8.08 10.06 -37.76
N GLU A 2 -7.57 11.20 -37.31
CA GLU A 2 -6.13 11.42 -37.14
C GLU A 2 -5.72 10.84 -35.79
N GLU A 3 -4.81 9.87 -35.80
CA GLU A 3 -4.15 9.40 -34.58
C GLU A 3 -3.35 10.54 -33.92
N PRO A 4 -3.24 10.57 -32.58
CA PRO A 4 -2.42 11.57 -31.89
C PRO A 4 -0.95 11.45 -32.31
N SER A 5 -0.36 12.57 -32.72
CA SER A 5 1.04 12.70 -33.16
C SER A 5 2.09 12.12 -32.19
N SER A 6 1.76 11.90 -30.90
CA SER A 6 2.70 11.34 -29.92
C SER A 6 2.99 9.84 -30.14
N TYR A 7 2.00 9.07 -30.62
CA TYR A 7 2.17 7.64 -30.86
C TYR A 7 3.10 7.35 -32.05
N LYS A 8 3.11 8.22 -33.07
CA LYS A 8 4.04 8.10 -34.20
C LYS A 8 5.50 8.24 -33.79
N SER A 9 5.82 9.09 -32.82
CA SER A 9 7.19 9.30 -32.33
C SER A 9 7.68 8.12 -31.48
N LEU A 10 6.81 7.54 -30.65
CA LEU A 10 7.09 6.30 -29.90
C LEU A 10 7.28 5.09 -30.84
N SER A 11 6.44 4.93 -31.86
CA SER A 11 6.63 3.88 -32.87
C SER A 11 7.94 4.09 -33.65
N PHE A 12 8.32 5.33 -33.99
CA PHE A 12 9.59 5.61 -34.67
C PHE A 12 10.81 5.35 -33.78
N PHE A 13 10.70 5.58 -32.47
CA PHE A 13 11.75 5.28 -31.50
C PHE A 13 11.92 3.78 -31.29
N ILE A 14 10.82 3.04 -31.15
CA ILE A 14 10.82 1.56 -31.15
C ILE A 14 11.44 1.04 -32.45
N TYR A 15 11.10 1.64 -33.60
CA TYR A 15 11.70 1.29 -34.90
C TYR A 15 13.19 1.67 -35.02
N SER A 16 13.64 2.72 -34.32
CA SER A 16 15.05 3.16 -34.32
C SER A 16 15.93 2.30 -33.42
N LEU A 17 15.37 1.64 -32.39
CA LEU A 17 16.05 0.56 -31.66
C LEU A 17 16.40 -0.64 -32.57
N HIS A 18 15.71 -0.81 -33.69
CA HIS A 18 15.89 -1.95 -34.60
C HIS A 18 16.93 -1.75 -35.72
N LYS A 19 17.48 -0.55 -35.95
CA LYS A 19 18.34 -0.29 -37.13
C LYS A 19 19.84 -0.34 -36.87
N PHE A 20 20.38 -1.52 -36.54
CA PHE A 20 21.73 -1.98 -36.93
C PHE A 20 21.79 -3.52 -36.86
N PRO A 21 21.74 -4.26 -38.00
CA PRO A 21 21.79 -5.72 -37.98
C PRO A 21 23.24 -6.24 -38.03
N PRO A 22 23.44 -7.54 -37.73
CA PRO A 22 23.86 -8.42 -38.82
C PRO A 22 23.03 -9.71 -38.93
N SER A 23 22.65 -9.98 -40.19
CA SER A 23 22.73 -11.28 -40.87
C SER A 23 22.03 -12.52 -40.30
N VAL A 24 21.02 -12.93 -41.07
CA VAL A 24 20.24 -14.18 -41.07
C VAL A 24 21.08 -15.47 -41.01
N SER A 25 20.63 -16.45 -40.21
CA SER A 25 20.72 -17.90 -40.53
C SER A 25 19.45 -18.60 -40.04
N LEU A 26 18.78 -19.37 -40.91
CA LEU A 26 17.56 -20.13 -40.65
C LEU A 26 17.84 -21.47 -39.92
N PRO A 27 16.85 -22.05 -39.20
CA PRO A 27 17.02 -23.20 -38.32
C PRO A 27 16.69 -24.55 -38.98
N LEU A 28 17.15 -25.63 -38.36
CA LEU A 28 16.80 -27.01 -38.66
C LEU A 28 16.23 -27.71 -37.41
N HIS A 29 15.18 -28.48 -37.68
CA HIS A 29 14.75 -29.73 -37.04
C HIS A 29 13.63 -29.79 -35.98
N THR A 30 12.69 -30.67 -36.34
CA THR A 30 12.07 -31.79 -35.58
C THR A 30 10.76 -31.60 -34.83
N HIS A 31 9.82 -32.49 -35.23
CA HIS A 31 8.81 -33.23 -34.43
C HIS A 31 7.80 -32.42 -33.63
N SER A 32 6.56 -32.83 -33.41
CA SER A 32 5.69 -33.94 -33.81
C SER A 32 4.31 -33.58 -33.23
N GLN A 33 3.23 -34.03 -33.84
CA GLN A 33 2.00 -34.55 -33.19
C GLN A 33 0.80 -34.40 -34.12
N THR A 34 0.36 -35.55 -34.59
CA THR A 34 -0.90 -35.85 -35.26
C THR A 34 -1.99 -36.11 -34.22
N GLN A 35 -3.13 -35.44 -34.33
CA GLN A 35 -4.44 -35.99 -33.93
C GLN A 35 -5.50 -35.55 -34.94
N PRO A 36 -6.36 -36.46 -35.42
CA PRO A 36 -7.53 -36.11 -36.23
C PRO A 36 -8.82 -36.03 -35.39
N PRO A 37 -9.84 -35.28 -35.86
CA PRO A 37 -11.20 -35.26 -35.29
C PRO A 37 -12.17 -36.10 -36.13
N PHE A 38 -13.24 -36.63 -35.52
CA PHE A 38 -14.55 -37.04 -36.08
C PHE A 38 -15.27 -37.81 -34.93
N SER A 39 -16.58 -37.86 -34.70
CA SER A 39 -17.82 -37.12 -35.02
C SER A 39 -18.99 -37.99 -34.48
N LEU A 40 -20.11 -37.37 -34.04
CA LEU A 40 -21.50 -37.91 -33.98
C LEU A 40 -21.76 -39.06 -32.97
N SER A 41 -22.92 -39.25 -32.32
CA SER A 41 -24.27 -38.65 -32.32
C SER A 41 -25.12 -39.26 -31.18
N SER A 42 -26.16 -38.52 -30.76
CA SER A 42 -27.48 -38.97 -30.26
C SER A 42 -27.61 -39.91 -29.04
N SER A 43 -28.33 -39.47 -28.00
CA SER A 43 -29.75 -39.89 -27.79
C SER A 43 -30.35 -39.36 -26.47
N THR A 44 -31.64 -39.10 -26.59
CA THR A 44 -32.69 -38.59 -25.70
C THR A 44 -32.99 -39.43 -24.45
N MET A 45 -33.33 -38.82 -23.29
CA MET A 45 -34.69 -38.79 -22.72
C MET A 45 -34.79 -38.25 -21.26
N ARG A 46 -35.68 -37.27 -21.14
CA ARG A 46 -36.55 -36.74 -20.06
C ARG A 46 -36.55 -37.29 -18.61
N ASN A 47 -36.55 -36.29 -17.71
CA ASN A 47 -37.16 -36.20 -16.38
C ASN A 47 -38.61 -36.71 -16.28
N HIS A 48 -39.02 -37.22 -15.10
CA HIS A 48 -40.28 -36.82 -14.44
C HIS A 48 -40.30 -37.15 -12.92
N PHE A 49 -40.91 -36.20 -12.19
CA PHE A 49 -41.26 -36.15 -10.77
C PHE A 49 -42.16 -37.30 -10.28
N PHE A 50 -42.07 -37.66 -9.00
CA PHE A 50 -43.17 -38.29 -8.26
C PHE A 50 -43.41 -37.69 -6.87
N LYS A 51 -44.69 -37.34 -6.65
CA LYS A 51 -45.34 -36.93 -5.39
C LYS A 51 -45.79 -38.16 -4.58
N SER A 52 -45.95 -37.95 -3.27
CA SER A 52 -46.58 -38.84 -2.27
C SER A 52 -48.01 -39.28 -2.63
N PRO A 53 -48.54 -40.29 -1.89
CA PRO A 53 -49.64 -39.98 -0.98
C PRO A 53 -49.64 -40.75 0.35
N ALA A 54 -50.36 -40.18 1.33
CA ALA A 54 -50.65 -40.74 2.64
C ALA A 54 -51.82 -41.75 2.62
N ARG A 55 -51.84 -42.70 3.57
CA ARG A 55 -53.09 -43.31 4.07
C ARG A 55 -52.95 -43.81 5.51
N SER A 56 -54.01 -43.53 6.26
CA SER A 56 -54.34 -43.73 7.67
C SER A 56 -54.50 -45.19 8.14
N THR A 57 -54.15 -45.45 9.40
CA THR A 57 -54.65 -46.58 10.21
C THR A 57 -55.01 -46.13 11.64
N PRO A 58 -55.99 -46.77 12.32
CA PRO A 58 -56.62 -46.24 13.52
C PRO A 58 -56.11 -46.82 14.85
N SER A 59 -56.48 -46.09 15.90
CA SER A 59 -56.30 -46.24 17.35
C SER A 59 -56.32 -47.64 17.97
N HIS A 60 -55.42 -47.86 18.94
CA HIS A 60 -55.71 -48.62 20.16
C HIS A 60 -54.98 -48.00 21.37
N SER A 61 -55.75 -47.66 22.40
CA SER A 61 -55.32 -47.14 23.70
C SER A 61 -55.28 -48.27 24.75
N PRO A 62 -54.31 -48.24 25.69
CA PRO A 62 -54.47 -48.74 27.06
C PRO A 62 -54.45 -47.59 28.11
N PRO A 63 -54.83 -47.84 29.38
CA PRO A 63 -55.49 -46.88 30.27
C PRO A 63 -54.52 -45.92 31.01
N PRO A 64 -55.02 -44.83 31.63
CA PRO A 64 -54.17 -43.85 32.31
C PRO A 64 -53.76 -44.35 33.71
N HIS A 65 -52.46 -44.49 33.92
CA HIS A 65 -51.88 -44.35 35.24
C HIS A 65 -51.58 -42.86 35.47
N SER A 66 -52.27 -42.23 36.41
CA SER A 66 -51.92 -40.91 36.93
C SER A 66 -50.68 -41.02 37.84
N PRO A 67 -49.62 -40.22 37.63
CA PRO A 67 -48.56 -40.07 38.62
C PRO A 67 -48.88 -38.92 39.59
N PRO A 68 -48.47 -39.02 40.87
CA PRO A 68 -48.65 -37.99 41.91
C PRO A 68 -47.71 -36.77 41.77
N SER A 69 -47.13 -36.54 40.59
CA SER A 69 -46.05 -35.56 40.38
C SER A 69 -46.51 -34.10 40.26
N HIS A 70 -47.79 -33.86 39.92
CA HIS A 70 -48.29 -32.49 39.72
C HIS A 70 -48.29 -31.64 41.00
N GLY A 71 -48.67 -32.21 42.15
CA GLY A 71 -48.77 -31.44 43.40
C GLY A 71 -47.44 -31.02 44.00
N LEU A 72 -46.41 -31.86 43.87
CA LEU A 72 -45.04 -31.55 44.33
C LEU A 72 -44.39 -30.50 43.45
N CYS A 73 -44.55 -30.60 42.12
CA CYS A 73 -44.05 -29.59 41.19
C CYS A 73 -44.74 -28.24 41.41
N GLN A 74 -46.06 -28.22 41.63
CA GLN A 74 -46.78 -26.98 41.92
C GLN A 74 -46.30 -26.32 43.22
N SER A 75 -46.16 -27.09 44.31
CA SER A 75 -45.67 -26.57 45.61
C SER A 75 -44.26 -25.98 45.50
N LEU A 76 -43.37 -26.63 44.73
CA LEU A 76 -42.01 -26.13 44.53
C LEU A 76 -41.99 -24.84 43.68
N MET A 77 -42.86 -24.73 42.68
CA MET A 77 -42.95 -23.50 41.86
C MET A 77 -43.61 -22.34 42.63
N GLU A 78 -44.54 -22.62 43.55
CA GLU A 78 -45.09 -21.62 44.47
C GLU A 78 -44.02 -21.13 45.47
N GLU A 79 -43.23 -22.04 46.05
CA GLU A 79 -42.09 -21.69 46.91
C GLU A 79 -41.05 -20.83 46.18
N ASN A 80 -40.75 -21.14 44.92
CA ASN A 80 -39.86 -20.31 44.09
C ASN A 80 -40.38 -18.88 43.91
N ILE A 81 -41.70 -18.68 43.76
CA ILE A 81 -42.32 -17.35 43.66
C ILE A 81 -42.19 -16.61 45.00
N ASP A 82 -42.41 -17.28 46.13
CA ASP A 82 -42.32 -16.66 47.45
C ASP A 82 -40.88 -16.27 47.81
N VAL A 83 -39.90 -17.15 47.52
CA VAL A 83 -38.47 -16.84 47.69
C VAL A 83 -38.07 -15.65 46.79
N ALA A 84 -38.48 -15.67 45.52
CA ALA A 84 -38.21 -14.57 44.60
C ALA A 84 -38.86 -13.26 45.08
N GLU A 85 -40.08 -13.30 45.63
CA GLU A 85 -40.76 -12.11 46.15
C GLU A 85 -39.96 -11.47 47.29
N THR A 86 -39.47 -12.26 48.26
CA THR A 86 -38.69 -11.71 49.38
C THR A 86 -37.40 -11.03 48.92
N LEU A 87 -36.69 -11.61 47.96
CA LEU A 87 -35.44 -11.07 47.43
C LEU A 87 -35.68 -9.88 46.49
N ILE A 88 -36.69 -9.94 45.62
CA ILE A 88 -36.97 -8.86 44.64
C ILE A 88 -37.54 -7.63 45.35
N THR A 89 -38.45 -7.80 46.32
CA THR A 89 -39.03 -6.68 47.07
C THR A 89 -38.01 -5.97 47.96
N LYS A 90 -37.04 -6.71 48.54
CA LYS A 90 -35.90 -6.13 49.27
C LYS A 90 -35.12 -5.11 48.42
N TRP A 91 -35.02 -5.38 47.12
CA TRP A 91 -34.26 -4.58 46.16
C TRP A 91 -35.15 -3.76 45.21
N ASP A 92 -36.44 -3.58 45.54
CA ASP A 92 -37.35 -2.78 44.74
C ASP A 92 -37.05 -1.28 44.92
N CYS A 93 -36.59 -0.66 43.84
CA CYS A 93 -36.24 0.74 43.77
C CYS A 93 -37.42 1.71 44.01
N THR A 94 -38.65 1.24 43.91
CA THR A 94 -39.85 2.06 44.16
C THR A 94 -40.31 2.04 45.61
N ALA A 95 -39.87 1.05 46.39
CA ALA A 95 -40.28 0.83 47.77
C ALA A 95 -39.24 1.31 48.81
N SER A 96 -37.97 1.48 48.43
CA SER A 96 -36.87 1.76 49.36
C SER A 96 -35.82 2.71 48.75
N SER A 97 -35.56 3.85 49.42
CA SER A 97 -34.47 4.78 49.03
C SER A 97 -33.07 4.17 49.17
N TYR A 98 -32.93 3.13 50.00
CA TYR A 98 -31.67 2.40 50.20
C TYR A 98 -31.32 1.55 48.97
N ALA A 99 -32.30 0.86 48.37
CA ALA A 99 -32.09 0.08 47.14
C ALA A 99 -31.86 0.99 45.93
N ASP A 100 -32.36 2.23 45.95
CA ASP A 100 -32.21 3.20 44.86
C ASP A 100 -30.73 3.61 44.65
N ILE A 101 -29.95 3.66 45.73
CA ILE A 101 -28.56 4.17 45.75
C ILE A 101 -27.52 3.04 45.90
N THR A 102 -27.86 1.94 46.57
CA THR A 102 -26.88 0.89 46.92
C THR A 102 -26.56 -0.05 45.74
N PRO A 103 -25.27 -0.36 45.50
CA PRO A 103 -24.87 -1.26 44.43
C PRO A 103 -25.05 -2.75 44.71
N LEU A 104 -25.79 -3.46 43.85
CA LEU A 104 -26.03 -4.90 44.03
C LEU A 104 -24.77 -5.75 43.74
N PHE A 105 -23.92 -5.33 42.79
CA PHE A 105 -22.78 -6.11 42.31
C PHE A 105 -21.40 -5.69 42.86
N GLN A 106 -21.32 -4.66 43.72
CA GLN A 106 -20.05 -4.01 44.08
C GLN A 106 -19.47 -4.51 45.42
N ASP A 107 -20.32 -4.91 46.38
CA ASP A 107 -19.89 -5.35 47.72
C ASP A 107 -20.07 -6.86 48.00
N ASP A 108 -21.23 -7.45 47.66
CA ASP A 108 -21.53 -8.86 47.92
C ASP A 108 -21.95 -9.65 46.66
N ARG A 109 -20.97 -10.35 46.06
CA ARG A 109 -21.20 -11.26 44.91
C ARG A 109 -22.19 -12.38 45.24
N TYR A 110 -22.31 -12.77 46.51
CA TYR A 110 -23.23 -13.83 46.92
C TYR A 110 -24.68 -13.38 46.79
N GLU A 111 -25.00 -12.16 47.22
CA GLU A 111 -26.34 -11.59 47.10
C GLU A 111 -26.73 -11.32 45.64
N ALA A 112 -25.80 -10.83 44.81
CA ALA A 112 -26.02 -10.67 43.36
C ALA A 112 -26.31 -12.02 42.65
N ASN A 113 -25.58 -13.07 43.00
CA ASN A 113 -25.80 -14.41 42.45
C ASN A 113 -27.13 -15.01 42.91
N GLN A 114 -27.52 -14.79 44.17
CA GLN A 114 -28.84 -15.20 44.66
C GLN A 114 -29.97 -14.46 43.93
N TYR A 115 -29.78 -13.16 43.66
CA TYR A 115 -30.74 -12.37 42.90
C TYR A 115 -30.93 -12.92 41.48
N LEU A 116 -29.82 -13.20 40.76
CA LEU A 116 -29.88 -13.81 39.43
C LEU A 116 -30.48 -15.22 39.45
N LYS A 117 -30.22 -16.00 40.50
CA LYS A 117 -30.84 -17.31 40.69
C LYS A 117 -32.35 -17.18 40.90
N ALA A 118 -32.80 -16.27 41.77
CA ALA A 118 -34.22 -16.00 42.00
C ALA A 118 -34.95 -15.58 40.72
N VAL A 119 -34.30 -14.81 39.83
CA VAL A 119 -34.84 -14.46 38.51
C VAL A 119 -35.00 -15.70 37.62
N LYS A 120 -34.01 -16.61 37.60
CA LYS A 120 -34.10 -17.87 36.85
C LYS A 120 -35.20 -18.78 37.39
N ASP A 121 -35.27 -18.94 38.71
CA ASP A 121 -36.27 -19.77 39.39
C ASP A 121 -37.68 -19.22 39.15
N LEU A 122 -37.85 -17.88 39.19
CA LEU A 122 -39.09 -17.19 38.86
C LEU A 122 -39.50 -17.40 37.39
N GLN A 123 -38.53 -17.38 36.47
CA GLN A 123 -38.78 -17.69 35.06
C GLN A 123 -39.29 -19.13 34.88
N THR A 124 -38.67 -20.10 35.54
CA THR A 124 -39.10 -21.51 35.50
C THR A 124 -40.52 -21.67 36.05
N ALA A 125 -40.84 -20.98 37.15
CA ALA A 125 -42.20 -20.95 37.70
C ALA A 125 -43.21 -20.34 36.71
N MET A 126 -42.87 -19.22 36.06
CA MET A 126 -43.73 -18.60 35.04
C MET A 126 -44.01 -19.52 33.85
N GLN A 127 -43.01 -20.28 33.38
CA GLN A 127 -43.18 -21.25 32.29
C GLN A 127 -44.09 -22.42 32.71
N TYR A 128 -43.92 -22.91 33.94
CA TYR A 128 -44.76 -23.97 34.51
C TYR A 128 -46.24 -23.54 34.59
N PHE A 129 -46.53 -22.42 35.26
CA PHE A 129 -47.91 -21.93 35.41
C PHE A 129 -48.53 -21.46 34.08
N GLY A 130 -47.72 -20.99 33.14
CA GLY A 130 -48.18 -20.65 31.79
C GLY A 130 -48.61 -21.88 30.97
N SER A 131 -48.01 -23.04 31.22
CA SER A 131 -48.34 -24.30 30.53
C SER A 131 -49.61 -24.98 31.06
N GLU A 132 -49.87 -24.86 32.36
CA GLU A 132 -50.99 -25.54 33.03
C GLU A 132 -52.33 -24.81 32.92
N ARG A 133 -52.38 -23.55 32.41
CA ARG A 133 -53.60 -22.72 32.23
C ARG A 133 -54.53 -22.54 33.46
N MET A 134 -54.19 -23.09 34.64
CA MET A 134 -55.16 -23.20 35.75
C MET A 134 -55.06 -22.08 36.81
N ASN A 135 -53.94 -21.33 36.92
CA ASN A 135 -53.74 -20.37 38.01
C ASN A 135 -53.30 -18.97 37.52
N SER A 136 -54.27 -18.09 37.19
CA SER A 136 -53.98 -16.73 36.69
C SER A 136 -53.32 -15.82 37.73
N HIS A 137 -53.61 -15.99 39.02
CA HIS A 137 -53.09 -15.11 40.08
C HIS A 137 -51.58 -15.29 40.31
N HIS A 138 -51.09 -16.54 40.37
CA HIS A 138 -49.66 -16.82 40.53
C HIS A 138 -48.86 -16.35 39.31
N LEU A 139 -49.42 -16.49 38.10
CA LEU A 139 -48.80 -15.99 36.88
C LEU A 139 -48.70 -14.45 36.87
N VAL A 140 -49.77 -13.75 37.25
CA VAL A 140 -49.77 -12.27 37.35
C VAL A 140 -48.78 -11.78 38.42
N ARG A 141 -48.76 -12.44 39.59
CA ARG A 141 -47.79 -12.13 40.67
C ARG A 141 -46.36 -12.32 40.18
N ALA A 142 -46.05 -13.47 39.59
CA ALA A 142 -44.72 -13.76 39.05
C ALA A 142 -44.32 -12.80 37.93
N GLN A 143 -45.26 -12.40 37.06
CA GLN A 143 -45.01 -11.43 36.00
C GLN A 143 -44.69 -10.02 36.54
N ASN A 144 -45.40 -9.56 37.58
CA ASN A 144 -45.10 -8.29 38.25
C ASN A 144 -43.72 -8.31 38.91
N LEU A 145 -43.39 -9.39 39.63
CA LEU A 145 -42.07 -9.57 40.23
C LEU A 145 -40.95 -9.60 39.19
N MET A 146 -41.18 -10.28 38.06
CA MET A 146 -40.23 -10.30 36.95
C MET A 146 -39.99 -8.90 36.39
N GLN A 147 -41.03 -8.08 36.21
CA GLN A 147 -40.87 -6.70 35.73
C GLN A 147 -40.06 -5.84 36.71
N THR A 148 -40.31 -5.97 38.02
CA THR A 148 -39.54 -5.26 39.06
C THR A 148 -38.08 -5.71 39.04
N ALA A 149 -37.83 -7.02 38.95
CA ALA A 149 -36.48 -7.56 38.89
C ALA A 149 -35.71 -7.10 37.65
N MET A 150 -36.36 -7.07 36.50
CA MET A 150 -35.75 -6.60 35.26
C MET A 150 -35.43 -5.11 35.30
N LYS A 151 -36.30 -4.27 35.88
CA LYS A 151 -35.98 -2.84 36.08
C LYS A 151 -34.75 -2.64 36.95
N ARG A 152 -34.58 -3.47 37.98
CA ARG A 152 -33.38 -3.44 38.84
C ARG A 152 -32.14 -3.86 38.08
N LEU A 153 -32.18 -4.99 37.37
CA LEU A 153 -31.06 -5.47 36.55
C LEU A 153 -30.66 -4.47 35.46
N GLN A 154 -31.62 -3.84 34.80
CA GLN A 154 -31.37 -2.76 33.82
C GLN A 154 -30.58 -1.61 34.43
N ARG A 155 -30.91 -1.20 35.66
CA ARG A 155 -30.22 -0.11 36.35
C ARG A 155 -28.82 -0.49 36.78
N GLU A 156 -28.66 -1.69 37.34
CA GLU A 156 -27.35 -2.23 37.70
C GLU A 156 -26.44 -2.34 36.48
N PHE A 157 -26.97 -2.84 35.37
CA PHE A 157 -26.26 -2.93 34.10
C PHE A 157 -25.81 -1.55 33.60
N HIS A 158 -26.70 -0.55 33.64
CA HIS A 158 -26.36 0.83 33.31
C HIS A 158 -25.30 1.41 34.26
N ARG A 159 -25.42 1.18 35.57
CA ARG A 159 -24.49 1.70 36.56
C ARG A 159 -23.09 1.13 36.40
N ILE A 160 -22.96 -0.19 36.20
CA ILE A 160 -21.67 -0.85 35.96
C ILE A 160 -21.00 -0.26 34.70
N LEU A 161 -21.76 -0.04 33.62
CA LEU A 161 -21.23 0.60 32.40
C LEU A 161 -20.77 2.05 32.65
N ALA A 162 -21.50 2.82 33.46
CA ALA A 162 -21.19 4.21 33.75
C ALA A 162 -19.97 4.37 34.69
N GLU A 163 -19.91 3.58 35.77
CA GLU A 163 -18.83 3.62 36.77
C GLU A 163 -17.51 3.11 36.19
N ASN A 164 -17.57 2.10 35.31
CA ASN A 164 -16.39 1.51 34.69
C ASN A 164 -16.04 2.16 33.35
N ARG A 165 -16.56 3.35 33.04
CA ARG A 165 -16.32 4.00 31.73
C ARG A 165 -14.83 4.15 31.39
N ALA A 166 -13.99 4.53 32.35
CA ALA A 166 -12.55 4.66 32.17
C ALA A 166 -11.81 3.30 32.10
N HIS A 167 -12.36 2.27 32.75
CA HIS A 167 -11.78 0.91 32.78
C HIS A 167 -12.21 0.06 31.58
N LEU A 168 -13.32 0.43 30.94
CA LEU A 168 -13.84 -0.13 29.70
C LEU A 168 -13.51 0.78 28.51
N ASP A 169 -12.56 1.70 28.67
CA ASP A 169 -12.10 2.51 27.55
C ASP A 169 -11.37 1.61 26.54
N PRO A 170 -11.60 1.80 25.23
CA PRO A 170 -11.00 0.99 24.17
C PRO A 170 -9.47 0.82 24.25
N GLU A 171 -8.71 1.79 24.77
CA GLU A 171 -7.25 1.62 24.99
C GLU A 171 -6.94 0.55 26.06
N SER A 172 -7.70 0.55 27.16
CA SER A 172 -7.51 -0.42 28.25
C SER A 172 -7.87 -1.85 27.81
N ILE A 173 -8.85 -1.98 26.92
CA ILE A 173 -9.34 -3.28 26.43
C ILE A 173 -8.48 -3.82 25.28
N SER A 174 -8.04 -2.97 24.36
CA SER A 174 -7.17 -3.37 23.24
C SER A 174 -5.86 -3.98 23.74
N ASN A 175 -5.20 -3.35 24.71
CA ASN A 175 -4.00 -3.89 25.37
C ASN A 175 -4.22 -5.28 26.00
N ARG A 176 -5.46 -5.57 26.41
CA ARG A 176 -5.85 -6.88 26.95
C ARG A 176 -6.17 -7.88 25.84
N SER A 177 -6.93 -7.49 24.82
CA SER A 177 -7.25 -8.32 23.65
C SER A 177 -5.99 -8.94 23.06
N SER A 178 -4.95 -8.12 22.88
CA SER A 178 -3.66 -8.57 22.36
C SER A 178 -2.92 -9.56 23.28
N ARG A 179 -3.18 -9.56 24.60
CA ARG A 179 -2.60 -10.55 25.54
C ARG A 179 -3.40 -11.84 25.57
N ASP A 180 -4.73 -11.74 25.60
CA ASP A 180 -5.61 -12.92 25.58
C ASP A 180 -5.50 -13.67 24.23
N SER A 181 -5.27 -12.98 23.11
CA SER A 181 -5.04 -13.61 21.80
C SER A 181 -3.70 -14.35 21.70
N VAL A 182 -2.62 -13.84 22.30
CA VAL A 182 -1.32 -14.54 22.40
C VAL A 182 -1.44 -15.83 23.22
N LEU A 183 -2.29 -15.82 24.26
CA LEU A 183 -2.55 -17.00 25.08
C LEU A 183 -3.39 -18.06 24.37
N THR A 184 -4.23 -17.65 23.42
CA THR A 184 -5.09 -18.57 22.65
C THR A 184 -4.40 -19.07 21.36
N GLY A 185 -3.37 -18.36 20.88
CA GLY A 185 -2.64 -18.67 19.64
C GLY A 185 -1.48 -19.66 19.78
N ASN A 186 -1.07 -20.00 21.01
CA ASN A 186 0.05 -20.93 21.29
C ASN A 186 -0.44 -22.32 21.76
N SER A 187 -1.45 -22.89 21.11
CA SER A 187 -1.96 -24.23 21.48
C SER A 187 -1.24 -25.41 20.80
N ASP A 188 -0.16 -25.16 20.05
CA ASP A 188 0.73 -26.21 19.57
C ASP A 188 2.07 -26.02 20.27
N LEU A 189 2.24 -26.68 21.42
CA LEU A 189 3.46 -27.37 21.90
C LEU A 189 3.34 -27.68 23.41
N GLU A 190 3.27 -28.98 23.68
CA GLU A 190 3.63 -29.74 24.89
C GLU A 190 2.95 -29.44 26.25
N ASP A 191 2.37 -30.53 26.76
CA ASP A 191 1.76 -30.87 28.05
C ASP A 191 2.50 -30.35 29.30
N GLU A 192 2.41 -29.04 29.58
CA GLU A 192 2.56 -28.51 30.95
C GLU A 192 1.20 -28.03 31.47
N SER A 193 0.82 -28.56 32.62
CA SER A 193 -0.49 -28.39 33.27
C SER A 193 -1.02 -26.96 33.24
N GLU A 194 -2.21 -26.77 32.68
CA GLU A 194 -2.95 -25.49 32.61
C GLU A 194 -3.09 -24.75 33.95
N ASP A 195 -2.91 -25.44 35.09
CA ASP A 195 -3.01 -24.84 36.43
C ASP A 195 -1.77 -24.00 36.81
N ASP A 196 -0.55 -24.35 36.37
CA ASP A 196 0.67 -23.62 36.79
C ASP A 196 0.86 -22.27 36.04
N LEU A 197 0.39 -22.18 34.79
CA LEU A 197 0.40 -20.92 34.02
C LEU A 197 -0.68 -19.92 34.49
N ARG A 198 -1.79 -20.41 35.06
CA ARG A 198 -2.84 -19.56 35.65
C ARG A 198 -2.38 -18.92 36.96
N PHE A 199 -1.62 -19.64 37.78
CA PHE A 199 -1.09 -19.13 39.06
C PHE A 199 0.05 -18.12 38.89
N ALA A 200 0.91 -18.27 37.87
CA ALA A 200 2.02 -17.34 37.65
C ALA A 200 1.57 -15.94 37.17
N ASN A 201 0.40 -15.82 36.53
CA ASN A 201 -0.03 -14.59 35.87
C ASN A 201 -1.03 -13.73 36.68
N GLU A 202 -1.61 -14.21 37.78
CA GLU A 202 -2.43 -13.35 38.66
C GLU A 202 -1.63 -12.21 39.31
N ASN A 203 -0.31 -12.36 39.39
CA ASN A 203 0.58 -11.39 40.03
C ASN A 203 1.08 -10.27 39.10
N ASN A 204 0.83 -10.34 37.79
CA ASN A 204 1.25 -9.34 36.78
C ASN A 204 0.08 -8.60 36.09
N VAL A 205 -1.12 -8.72 36.64
CA VAL A 205 -2.33 -8.04 36.14
C VAL A 205 -2.45 -6.70 36.86
N SER A 206 -2.50 -5.60 36.09
CA SER A 206 -2.66 -4.28 36.70
C SER A 206 -4.01 -4.19 37.43
N GLU A 207 -4.08 -3.36 38.47
CA GLU A 207 -5.33 -3.15 39.23
C GLU A 207 -6.49 -2.74 38.31
N GLN A 208 -6.18 -1.92 37.29
CA GLN A 208 -7.09 -1.52 36.22
C GLN A 208 -7.71 -2.71 35.46
N GLU A 209 -6.92 -3.74 35.21
CA GLU A 209 -7.30 -4.93 34.47
C GLU A 209 -8.11 -5.92 35.33
N ARG A 210 -7.90 -5.93 36.65
CA ARG A 210 -8.75 -6.70 37.59
C ARG A 210 -10.15 -6.09 37.69
N ILE A 211 -10.23 -4.75 37.75
CA ILE A 211 -11.49 -4.00 37.79
C ILE A 211 -12.30 -4.24 36.51
N SER A 212 -11.67 -4.13 35.33
CA SER A 212 -12.36 -4.34 34.05
C SER A 212 -12.83 -5.80 33.86
N ARG A 213 -12.04 -6.81 34.25
CA ARG A 213 -12.47 -8.22 34.22
C ARG A 213 -13.66 -8.49 35.14
N SER A 214 -13.65 -7.90 36.33
CA SER A 214 -14.79 -8.01 37.25
C SER A 214 -16.04 -7.43 36.60
N ALA A 215 -15.96 -6.20 36.09
CA ALA A 215 -17.07 -5.54 35.43
C ALA A 215 -17.62 -6.34 34.23
N ILE A 216 -16.74 -6.91 33.39
CA ILE A 216 -17.17 -7.74 32.25
C ILE A 216 -17.89 -9.00 32.72
N LYS A 217 -17.40 -9.66 33.77
CA LYS A 217 -18.06 -10.85 34.35
C LYS A 217 -19.45 -10.49 34.90
N ASP A 218 -19.56 -9.35 35.57
CA ASP A 218 -20.83 -8.89 36.14
C ASP A 218 -21.82 -8.51 35.02
N LEU A 219 -21.36 -7.77 34.00
CA LEU A 219 -22.15 -7.45 32.80
C LEU A 219 -22.63 -8.71 32.08
N LYS A 220 -21.75 -9.70 31.88
CA LYS A 220 -22.09 -11.00 31.29
C LYS A 220 -23.17 -11.72 32.10
N SER A 221 -23.01 -11.81 33.42
CA SER A 221 -23.97 -12.51 34.29
C SER A 221 -25.36 -11.86 34.24
N ILE A 222 -25.42 -10.54 34.23
CA ILE A 222 -26.67 -9.78 34.10
C ILE A 222 -27.28 -9.98 32.70
N ALA A 223 -26.48 -9.86 31.65
CA ALA A 223 -26.94 -10.03 30.27
C ALA A 223 -27.52 -11.44 30.04
N GLU A 224 -26.86 -12.48 30.53
CA GLU A 224 -27.37 -13.86 30.46
C GLU A 224 -28.72 -14.02 31.17
N GLY A 225 -28.87 -13.45 32.38
CA GLY A 225 -30.13 -13.49 33.13
C GLY A 225 -31.26 -12.71 32.45
N MET A 226 -30.96 -11.55 31.88
CA MET A 226 -31.95 -10.75 31.15
C MET A 226 -32.36 -11.39 29.83
N ILE A 227 -31.41 -11.98 29.09
CA ILE A 227 -31.67 -12.67 27.83
C ILE A 227 -32.49 -13.92 28.06
N SER A 228 -32.14 -14.74 29.07
CA SER A 228 -32.92 -15.92 29.40
C SER A 228 -34.36 -15.54 29.72
N ALA A 229 -34.58 -14.49 30.52
CA ALA A 229 -35.91 -13.99 30.91
C ALA A 229 -36.71 -13.32 29.78
N GLY A 230 -36.16 -13.18 28.57
CA GLY A 230 -36.84 -12.56 27.42
C GLY A 230 -36.71 -11.04 27.30
N TYR A 231 -35.88 -10.41 28.14
CA TYR A 231 -35.62 -8.96 28.17
C TYR A 231 -34.31 -8.57 27.46
N GLY A 232 -33.91 -9.37 26.47
CA GLY A 232 -32.68 -9.13 25.71
C GLY A 232 -32.66 -7.77 25.00
N LYS A 233 -33.81 -7.30 24.49
CA LYS A 233 -33.91 -6.02 23.76
C LYS A 233 -33.59 -4.82 24.66
N GLU A 234 -34.08 -4.83 25.88
CA GLU A 234 -33.84 -3.80 26.89
C GLU A 234 -32.36 -3.79 27.31
N CYS A 235 -31.77 -4.98 27.52
CA CYS A 235 -30.35 -5.13 27.83
C CYS A 235 -29.47 -4.55 26.70
N VAL A 236 -29.76 -4.94 25.45
CA VAL A 236 -29.05 -4.45 24.26
C VAL A 236 -29.14 -2.94 24.15
N LYS A 237 -30.34 -2.36 24.33
CA LYS A 237 -30.54 -0.91 24.24
C LYS A 237 -29.66 -0.14 25.23
N ILE A 238 -29.56 -0.60 26.48
CA ILE A 238 -28.74 0.05 27.51
C ILE A 238 -27.25 -0.06 27.16
N TYR A 239 -26.81 -1.25 26.73
CA TYR A 239 -25.43 -1.50 26.32
C TYR A 239 -25.03 -0.60 25.13
N VAL A 240 -25.84 -0.61 24.08
CA VAL A 240 -25.60 0.16 22.84
C VAL A 240 -25.52 1.65 23.15
N VAL A 241 -26.43 2.21 23.95
CA VAL A 241 -26.39 3.65 24.29
C VAL A 241 -25.11 4.02 25.03
N GLY A 242 -24.71 3.21 26.03
CA GLY A 242 -23.50 3.49 26.81
C GLY A 242 -22.22 3.37 25.98
N ARG A 243 -22.07 2.26 25.24
CA ARG A 243 -20.86 1.96 24.47
C ARG A 243 -20.74 2.78 23.20
N LYS A 244 -21.84 3.00 22.47
CA LYS A 244 -21.86 3.84 21.27
C LYS A 244 -21.38 5.26 21.57
N SER A 245 -21.81 5.84 22.69
CA SER A 245 -21.33 7.18 23.11
C SER A 245 -19.81 7.21 23.33
N ILE A 246 -19.21 6.16 23.89
CA ILE A 246 -17.76 6.09 24.14
C ILE A 246 -16.99 5.98 22.82
N VAL A 247 -17.45 5.10 21.93
CA VAL A 247 -16.81 4.91 20.61
C VAL A 247 -16.92 6.17 19.75
N GLU A 248 -18.10 6.80 19.72
CA GLU A 248 -18.31 8.05 18.95
C GLU A 248 -17.48 9.22 19.51
N GLU A 249 -17.41 9.38 20.83
CA GLU A 249 -16.60 10.42 21.47
C GLU A 249 -15.10 10.22 21.21
N GLY A 250 -14.62 8.99 21.33
CA GLY A 250 -13.22 8.68 21.05
C GLY A 250 -12.83 8.93 19.60
N LEU A 251 -13.67 8.52 18.65
CA LEU A 251 -13.44 8.80 17.23
C LEU A 251 -13.53 10.29 16.90
N TYR A 252 -14.45 11.02 17.55
CA TYR A 252 -14.52 12.48 17.43
C TYR A 252 -13.22 13.15 17.91
N ASN A 253 -12.67 12.70 19.04
CA ASN A 253 -11.40 13.21 19.59
C ASN A 253 -10.19 12.88 18.69
N LEU A 254 -10.24 11.79 17.93
CA LEU A 254 -9.27 11.47 16.88
C LEU A 254 -9.43 12.32 15.60
N GLY A 255 -10.43 13.21 15.55
CA GLY A 255 -10.71 14.06 14.40
C GLY A 255 -11.56 13.41 13.32
N VAL A 256 -12.20 12.27 13.61
CA VAL A 256 -13.15 11.58 12.72
C VAL A 256 -14.51 12.27 12.83
N ALA A 257 -14.62 13.47 12.26
CA ALA A 257 -15.89 14.19 12.18
C ALA A 257 -16.68 13.76 10.93
N LYS A 258 -18.01 13.82 10.99
CA LYS A 258 -18.88 13.72 9.81
C LYS A 258 -18.54 14.86 8.84
N THR A 259 -17.71 14.57 7.84
CA THR A 259 -17.36 15.54 6.81
C THR A 259 -18.35 15.46 5.66
N ASN A 260 -18.94 16.59 5.31
CA ASN A 260 -19.83 16.67 4.14
C ASN A 260 -19.00 16.67 2.85
N TYR A 261 -19.39 15.83 1.89
CA TYR A 261 -18.82 15.70 0.55
C TYR A 261 -18.56 17.07 -0.13
N HIS A 262 -19.56 17.95 -0.13
CA HIS A 262 -19.45 19.26 -0.79
C HIS A 262 -18.43 20.19 -0.14
N HIS A 263 -18.19 20.02 1.15
CA HIS A 263 -17.22 20.80 1.89
C HIS A 263 -15.79 20.32 1.58
N VAL A 264 -15.57 19.00 1.52
CA VAL A 264 -14.26 18.41 1.17
C VAL A 264 -13.84 18.73 -0.26
N HIS A 265 -14.76 18.68 -1.23
CA HIS A 265 -14.43 18.96 -2.63
C HIS A 265 -14.01 20.43 -2.89
N ARG A 266 -14.48 21.38 -2.06
CA ARG A 266 -14.17 22.81 -2.18
C ARG A 266 -12.97 23.26 -1.33
N MET A 267 -12.36 22.35 -0.56
CA MET A 267 -11.22 22.69 0.29
C MET A 267 -9.98 22.97 -0.53
N GLU A 268 -9.17 23.91 -0.02
CA GLU A 268 -7.78 24.05 -0.45
C GLU A 268 -7.00 22.79 -0.07
N TRP A 269 -6.01 22.46 -0.91
CA TRP A 269 -5.29 21.20 -0.77
C TRP A 269 -4.48 21.14 0.52
N GLU A 270 -3.91 22.25 0.93
CA GLU A 270 -3.08 22.39 2.13
C GLU A 270 -3.89 21.98 3.37
N VAL A 271 -5.18 22.35 3.42
CA VAL A 271 -6.11 21.95 4.47
C VAL A 271 -6.48 20.47 4.34
N LEU A 272 -6.70 19.99 3.11
CA LEU A 272 -7.03 18.58 2.85
C LEU A 272 -5.88 17.65 3.24
N GLU A 273 -4.63 18.04 2.97
CA GLU A 273 -3.43 17.29 3.32
C GLU A 273 -3.31 17.08 4.83
N VAL A 274 -3.54 18.13 5.63
CA VAL A 274 -3.56 18.00 7.10
C VAL A 274 -4.65 17.03 7.54
N LYS A 275 -5.84 17.09 6.93
CA LYS A 275 -6.93 16.15 7.23
C LYS A 275 -6.62 14.71 6.84
N ILE A 276 -5.97 14.50 5.69
CA ILE A 276 -5.51 13.16 5.27
C ILE A 276 -4.51 12.61 6.28
N LYS A 277 -3.51 13.40 6.70
CA LYS A 277 -2.53 12.97 7.71
C LYS A 277 -3.19 12.65 9.06
N ASN A 278 -4.14 13.47 9.50
CA ASN A 278 -4.90 13.19 10.72
C ASN A 278 -5.72 11.90 10.58
N TRP A 279 -6.34 11.69 9.43
CA TRP A 279 -7.08 10.46 9.14
C TRP A 279 -6.17 9.22 9.12
N LEU A 280 -4.97 9.31 8.54
CA LEU A 280 -3.98 8.22 8.51
C LEU A 280 -3.54 7.79 9.93
N ASN A 281 -3.45 8.74 10.85
CA ASN A 281 -3.18 8.45 12.26
C ASN A 281 -4.42 7.87 12.96
N ALA A 282 -5.60 8.45 12.69
CA ALA A 282 -6.85 8.06 13.31
C ALA A 282 -7.31 6.65 12.91
N VAL A 283 -7.16 6.24 11.64
CA VAL A 283 -7.68 4.97 11.13
C VAL A 283 -7.04 3.77 11.83
N LYS A 284 -5.73 3.82 12.10
CA LYS A 284 -5.01 2.75 12.80
C LYS A 284 -5.51 2.58 14.23
N ILE A 285 -5.68 3.70 14.94
CA ILE A 285 -6.22 3.70 16.31
C ILE A 285 -7.68 3.27 16.32
N ALA A 286 -8.50 3.76 15.38
CA ALA A 286 -9.90 3.39 15.27
C ALA A 286 -10.09 1.88 15.08
N VAL A 287 -9.32 1.25 14.18
CA VAL A 287 -9.43 -0.19 13.92
C VAL A 287 -8.86 -1.01 15.08
N LYS A 288 -7.60 -0.77 15.47
CA LYS A 288 -6.89 -1.62 16.44
C LYS A 288 -7.27 -1.37 17.90
N THR A 289 -7.80 -0.18 18.20
CA THR A 289 -8.12 0.21 19.57
C THR A 289 -9.62 0.25 19.81
N PHE A 290 -10.39 0.91 18.95
CA PHE A 290 -11.82 1.11 19.19
C PHE A 290 -12.67 -0.07 18.74
N PHE A 291 -12.58 -0.43 17.46
CA PHE A 291 -13.43 -1.48 16.92
C PHE A 291 -13.04 -2.86 17.47
N GLU A 292 -11.74 -3.13 17.68
CA GLU A 292 -11.27 -4.42 18.19
C GLU A 292 -11.72 -4.63 19.63
N ALA A 293 -11.56 -3.60 20.47
CA ALA A 293 -12.05 -3.62 21.84
C ALA A 293 -13.56 -3.83 21.92
N GLU A 294 -14.34 -3.18 21.06
CA GLU A 294 -15.80 -3.33 21.09
C GLU A 294 -16.24 -4.70 20.58
N LYS A 295 -15.54 -5.26 19.57
CA LYS A 295 -15.77 -6.64 19.14
C LYS A 295 -15.53 -7.61 20.29
N PHE A 296 -14.39 -7.46 20.97
CA PHE A 296 -14.04 -8.27 22.13
C PHE A 296 -15.07 -8.16 23.26
N LEU A 297 -15.48 -6.94 23.64
CA LEU A 297 -16.48 -6.75 24.70
C LEU A 297 -17.83 -7.34 24.33
N SER A 298 -18.30 -7.08 23.11
CA SER A 298 -19.56 -7.64 22.60
C SER A 298 -19.53 -9.16 22.65
N ASP A 299 -18.39 -9.77 22.31
CA ASP A 299 -18.20 -11.21 22.33
C ASP A 299 -18.19 -11.81 23.74
N GLN A 300 -17.61 -11.10 24.70
CA GLN A 300 -17.56 -11.52 26.10
C GLN A 300 -18.91 -11.35 26.83
N VAL A 301 -19.55 -10.19 26.68
CA VAL A 301 -20.79 -9.85 27.40
C VAL A 301 -21.99 -10.66 26.86
N PHE A 302 -22.06 -10.87 25.53
CA PHE A 302 -23.18 -11.53 24.87
C PHE A 302 -22.83 -12.95 24.37
N SER A 303 -21.93 -13.66 25.05
CA SER A 303 -21.49 -15.00 24.64
C SER A 303 -22.62 -16.04 24.56
N SER A 304 -23.75 -15.79 25.23
CA SER A 304 -24.92 -16.67 25.25
C SER A 304 -25.77 -16.62 23.98
N SER A 305 -25.64 -15.59 23.14
CA SER A 305 -26.45 -15.44 21.93
C SER A 305 -25.65 -14.78 20.80
N ALA A 306 -25.33 -15.57 19.77
CA ALA A 306 -24.60 -15.09 18.60
C ALA A 306 -25.34 -13.96 17.87
N SER A 307 -26.66 -14.07 17.67
CA SER A 307 -27.45 -13.06 16.96
C SER A 307 -27.51 -11.72 17.69
N ILE A 308 -27.59 -11.74 19.02
CA ILE A 308 -27.59 -10.51 19.84
C ILE A 308 -26.21 -9.84 19.77
N ARG A 309 -25.14 -10.62 19.95
CA ARG A 309 -23.75 -10.15 19.87
C ARG A 309 -23.46 -9.46 18.53
N GLU A 310 -23.92 -10.06 17.43
CA GLU A 310 -23.77 -9.50 16.08
C GLU A 310 -24.55 -8.19 15.90
N SER A 311 -25.78 -8.14 16.39
CA SER A 311 -26.62 -6.93 16.33
C SER A 311 -26.00 -5.78 17.14
N VAL A 312 -25.55 -6.06 18.37
CA VAL A 312 -24.95 -5.08 19.28
C VAL A 312 -23.70 -4.46 18.66
N PHE A 313 -22.77 -5.29 18.19
CA PHE A 313 -21.53 -4.81 17.58
C PHE A 313 -21.82 -3.94 16.34
N SER A 314 -22.76 -4.37 15.50
CA SER A 314 -23.19 -3.61 14.32
C SER A 314 -23.82 -2.27 14.70
N GLU A 315 -24.74 -2.23 15.66
CA GLU A 315 -25.43 -1.00 16.08
C GLU A 315 -24.47 0.05 16.65
N ILE A 316 -23.40 -0.39 17.33
CA ILE A 316 -22.40 0.50 17.94
C ILE A 316 -21.42 1.04 16.90
N THR A 317 -20.88 0.16 16.04
CA THR A 317 -19.70 0.49 15.22
C THR A 317 -20.02 0.90 13.79
N LYS A 318 -21.15 0.46 13.23
CA LYS A 318 -21.46 0.60 11.79
C LYS A 318 -21.44 2.05 11.31
N GLU A 319 -22.13 2.95 12.00
CA GLU A 319 -22.23 4.37 11.59
C GLU A 319 -20.87 5.08 11.65
N SER A 320 -20.10 4.79 12.70
CA SER A 320 -18.75 5.29 12.92
C SER A 320 -17.77 4.78 11.87
N ALA A 321 -17.82 3.47 11.56
CA ALA A 321 -17.01 2.85 10.51
C ALA A 321 -17.35 3.43 9.13
N LEU A 322 -18.64 3.58 8.80
CA LEU A 322 -19.06 4.22 7.54
C LEU A 322 -18.53 5.66 7.45
N THR A 323 -18.58 6.42 8.54
CA THR A 323 -18.06 7.79 8.57
C THR A 323 -16.55 7.80 8.33
N LEU A 324 -15.79 6.95 9.03
CA LEU A 324 -14.34 6.84 8.89
C LEU A 324 -13.92 6.46 7.47
N PHE A 325 -14.49 5.40 6.90
CA PHE A 325 -14.09 4.87 5.59
C PHE A 325 -14.69 5.62 4.40
N SER A 326 -15.67 6.50 4.61
CA SER A 326 -16.17 7.40 3.55
C SER A 326 -15.20 8.54 3.21
N PHE A 327 -14.35 8.95 4.15
CA PHE A 327 -13.46 10.11 3.98
C PHE A 327 -12.44 9.94 2.84
N PRO A 328 -11.73 8.81 2.70
CA PRO A 328 -10.79 8.58 1.60
C PRO A 328 -11.42 8.77 0.21
N GLU A 329 -12.64 8.27 -0.02
CA GLU A 329 -13.36 8.46 -1.28
C GLU A 329 -13.62 9.95 -1.59
N MET A 330 -13.94 10.74 -0.55
CA MET A 330 -14.16 12.18 -0.70
C MET A 330 -12.85 12.93 -0.98
N ALA A 331 -11.77 12.55 -0.31
CA ALA A 331 -10.46 13.16 -0.49
C ALA A 331 -9.94 12.97 -1.92
N VAL A 332 -10.21 11.81 -2.55
CA VAL A 332 -9.71 11.52 -3.89
C VAL A 332 -10.42 12.25 -5.03
N LYS A 333 -11.56 12.92 -4.80
CA LYS A 333 -12.30 13.65 -5.84
C LYS A 333 -11.90 15.13 -5.95
N SER A 334 -10.90 15.58 -5.19
CA SER A 334 -10.35 16.93 -5.27
C SER A 334 -9.47 17.12 -6.52
N LYS A 335 -9.15 18.38 -6.88
CA LYS A 335 -8.24 18.68 -8.01
C LYS A 335 -6.79 18.34 -7.61
N LYS A 336 -6.16 17.42 -8.35
CA LYS A 336 -4.84 16.89 -8.00
C LYS A 336 -3.77 17.26 -9.03
N THR A 337 -2.54 17.33 -8.55
CA THR A 337 -1.33 17.41 -9.35
C THR A 337 -0.55 16.11 -9.11
N PRO A 338 0.37 15.71 -10.02
CA PRO A 338 1.10 14.45 -9.90
C PRO A 338 1.79 14.29 -8.54
N GLU A 339 2.34 15.36 -7.97
CA GLU A 339 3.09 15.33 -6.69
C GLU A 339 2.24 14.86 -5.51
N LYS A 340 0.91 14.98 -5.62
CA LYS A 340 -0.05 14.61 -4.58
C LYS A 340 -0.35 13.11 -4.56
N ILE A 341 0.13 12.34 -5.53
CA ILE A 341 -0.12 10.89 -5.64
C ILE A 341 0.30 10.14 -4.37
N PHE A 342 1.39 10.54 -3.73
CA PHE A 342 1.98 9.80 -2.62
C PHE A 342 1.06 9.80 -1.39
N LEU A 343 0.42 10.93 -1.09
CA LEU A 343 -0.59 10.99 -0.01
C LEU A 343 -1.83 10.16 -0.32
N ILE A 344 -2.16 9.97 -1.60
CA ILE A 344 -3.27 9.10 -2.01
C ILE A 344 -2.86 7.62 -1.95
N LEU A 345 -1.60 7.32 -2.24
CA LEU A 345 -1.03 5.99 -2.03
C LEU A 345 -0.99 5.64 -0.55
N ASP A 346 -0.62 6.57 0.34
CA ASP A 346 -0.67 6.39 1.80
C ASP A 346 -2.10 6.02 2.27
N LEU A 347 -3.13 6.65 1.71
CA LEU A 347 -4.54 6.30 2.01
C LEU A 347 -4.87 4.88 1.57
N TYR A 348 -4.42 4.47 0.39
CA TYR A 348 -4.64 3.12 -0.11
C TYR A 348 -3.90 2.10 0.76
N GLU A 349 -2.61 2.32 1.04
CA GLU A 349 -1.76 1.46 1.87
C GLU A 349 -2.38 1.28 3.26
N ALA A 350 -2.79 2.37 3.91
CA ALA A 350 -3.38 2.30 5.25
C ALA A 350 -4.66 1.45 5.33
N ILE A 351 -5.51 1.48 4.30
CA ILE A 351 -6.71 0.64 4.25
C ILE A 351 -6.32 -0.81 3.92
N PHE A 352 -5.42 -0.99 2.95
CA PHE A 352 -4.96 -2.31 2.50
C PHE A 352 -4.28 -3.09 3.63
N ASP A 353 -3.41 -2.43 4.40
CA ASP A 353 -2.71 -3.03 5.53
C ASP A 353 -3.65 -3.45 6.67
N LEU A 354 -4.74 -2.71 6.87
CA LEU A 354 -5.74 -2.98 7.91
C LEU A 354 -6.86 -3.92 7.42
N TRP A 355 -6.87 -4.29 6.14
CA TRP A 355 -7.94 -5.07 5.55
C TRP A 355 -8.16 -6.43 6.23
N PRO A 356 -7.11 -7.23 6.55
CA PRO A 356 -7.30 -8.52 7.22
C PRO A 356 -7.99 -8.38 8.59
N GLU A 357 -7.59 -7.39 9.40
CA GLU A 357 -8.24 -7.13 10.68
C GLU A 357 -9.69 -6.68 10.48
N ILE A 358 -9.95 -5.76 9.55
CA ILE A 358 -11.30 -5.28 9.25
C ILE A 358 -12.20 -6.43 8.77
N GLU A 359 -11.72 -7.27 7.86
CA GLU A 359 -12.46 -8.41 7.34
C GLU A 359 -12.83 -9.38 8.46
N SER A 360 -11.90 -9.64 9.38
CA SER A 360 -12.14 -10.50 10.56
C SER A 360 -13.15 -9.92 11.56
N MET A 361 -13.25 -8.59 11.65
CA MET A 361 -14.12 -7.93 12.62
C MET A 361 -15.54 -7.71 12.09
N PHE A 362 -15.67 -7.43 10.78
CA PHE A 362 -16.93 -7.11 10.11
C PHE A 362 -17.44 -8.27 9.23
N ILE A 363 -17.23 -9.52 9.68
CA ILE A 363 -17.63 -10.75 8.96
C ILE A 363 -19.15 -10.81 8.70
N TYR A 364 -19.95 -10.29 9.62
CA TYR A 364 -21.40 -10.47 9.62
C TYR A 364 -22.13 -9.74 8.49
N GLU A 365 -23.31 -10.25 8.11
CA GLU A 365 -24.18 -9.64 7.09
C GLU A 365 -24.68 -8.25 7.51
N SER A 366 -24.95 -8.05 8.81
CA SER A 366 -25.37 -6.75 9.36
C SER A 366 -24.34 -5.64 9.14
N THR A 367 -23.07 -6.01 9.00
CA THR A 367 -21.92 -5.15 8.76
C THR A 367 -21.40 -5.18 7.32
N ALA A 368 -22.02 -5.94 6.41
CA ALA A 368 -21.59 -6.09 5.02
C ALA A 368 -21.48 -4.75 4.27
N SER A 369 -22.31 -3.76 4.61
CA SER A 369 -22.24 -2.41 4.02
C SER A 369 -20.92 -1.69 4.31
N VAL A 370 -20.24 -2.01 5.42
CA VAL A 370 -18.92 -1.43 5.76
C VAL A 370 -17.86 -2.01 4.82
N ARG A 371 -17.82 -3.35 4.67
CA ARG A 371 -16.90 -4.02 3.74
C ARG A 371 -17.10 -3.54 2.30
N SER A 372 -18.35 -3.50 1.85
CA SER A 372 -18.69 -3.00 0.52
C SER A 372 -18.29 -1.52 0.30
N LEU A 373 -18.42 -0.66 1.31
CA LEU A 373 -17.95 0.73 1.23
C LEU A 373 -16.42 0.81 1.10
N ILE A 374 -15.69 -0.03 1.83
CA ILE A 374 -14.23 -0.04 1.79
C ILE A 374 -13.73 -0.55 0.44
N ASP A 375 -14.31 -1.64 -0.08
CA ASP A 375 -13.99 -2.16 -1.42
C ASP A 375 -14.24 -1.10 -2.51
N HIS A 376 -15.40 -0.44 -2.44
CA HIS A 376 -15.75 0.67 -3.34
C HIS A 376 -14.75 1.83 -3.19
N SER A 377 -14.37 2.19 -1.97
CA SER A 377 -13.42 3.27 -1.69
C SER A 377 -12.03 2.95 -2.23
N LEU A 378 -11.51 1.73 -2.00
CA LEU A 378 -10.24 1.24 -2.55
C LEU A 378 -10.26 1.30 -4.08
N THR A 379 -11.36 0.85 -4.71
CA THR A 379 -11.54 0.93 -6.17
C THR A 379 -11.46 2.37 -6.66
N LYS A 380 -12.14 3.31 -5.99
CA LYS A 380 -12.13 4.75 -6.35
C LYS A 380 -10.75 5.39 -6.14
N ILE A 381 -10.04 5.01 -5.08
CA ILE A 381 -8.67 5.47 -4.83
C ILE A 381 -7.74 4.95 -5.93
N ALA A 382 -7.82 3.66 -6.27
CA ALA A 382 -7.04 3.03 -7.34
C ALA A 382 -7.30 3.68 -8.71
N GLU A 383 -8.57 3.91 -9.07
CA GLU A 383 -8.95 4.65 -10.28
C GLU A 383 -8.30 6.05 -10.32
N SER A 384 -8.30 6.75 -9.19
CA SER A 384 -7.68 8.08 -9.12
C SER A 384 -6.16 8.02 -9.25
N ILE A 385 -5.49 7.03 -8.66
CA ILE A 385 -4.04 6.81 -8.81
C ILE A 385 -3.70 6.56 -10.28
N ARG A 386 -4.45 5.68 -10.96
CA ARG A 386 -4.30 5.43 -12.40
C ARG A 386 -4.45 6.71 -13.22
N SER A 387 -5.46 7.53 -12.93
CA SER A 387 -5.64 8.83 -13.59
C SER A 387 -4.45 9.76 -13.38
N MET A 388 -3.91 9.86 -12.17
CA MET A 388 -2.75 10.70 -11.90
C MET A 388 -1.48 10.20 -12.61
N LEU A 389 -1.31 8.88 -12.77
CA LEU A 389 -0.23 8.30 -13.56
C LEU A 389 -0.37 8.63 -15.05
N ILE A 390 -1.59 8.63 -15.59
CA ILE A 390 -1.87 9.08 -16.97
C ILE A 390 -1.55 10.56 -17.14
N ASP A 391 -1.97 11.40 -16.18
CA ASP A 391 -1.68 12.84 -16.20
C ASP A 391 -0.17 13.11 -16.12
N PHE A 392 0.54 12.33 -15.30
CA PHE A 392 2.00 12.37 -15.19
C PHE A 392 2.67 11.98 -16.52
N GLU A 393 2.25 10.89 -17.17
CA GLU A 393 2.72 10.51 -18.50
C GLU A 393 2.50 11.65 -19.52
N SER A 394 1.29 12.22 -19.52
CA SER A 394 0.93 13.33 -20.40
C SER A 394 1.81 14.56 -20.14
N HIS A 395 2.15 14.83 -18.88
CA HIS A 395 3.05 15.92 -18.50
C HIS A 395 4.46 15.74 -19.09
N ILE A 396 4.99 14.51 -19.07
CA ILE A 396 6.29 14.19 -19.69
C ILE A 396 6.22 14.42 -21.21
N GLN A 397 5.17 13.91 -21.87
CA GLN A 397 5.02 14.02 -23.32
C GLN A 397 4.85 15.46 -23.79
N LYS A 398 4.08 16.27 -23.04
CA LYS A 398 3.78 17.67 -23.36
C LYS A 398 4.87 18.66 -22.98
N ASP A 399 5.96 18.21 -22.34
CA ASP A 399 7.07 19.10 -22.01
C ASP A 399 7.59 19.81 -23.27
N SER A 400 7.46 21.13 -23.29
CA SER A 400 7.70 21.98 -24.47
C SER A 400 8.98 22.80 -24.37
N SER A 401 9.85 22.47 -23.41
CA SER A 401 11.15 23.13 -23.24
C SER A 401 11.97 23.03 -24.54
N LYS A 402 12.29 24.19 -25.12
CA LYS A 402 13.04 24.31 -26.39
C LYS A 402 14.51 24.66 -26.18
N THR A 403 14.91 24.95 -24.96
CA THR A 403 16.28 25.34 -24.62
C THR A 403 17.12 24.10 -24.36
N PRO A 404 18.13 23.77 -25.19
CA PRO A 404 19.04 22.68 -24.90
C PRO A 404 19.84 22.98 -23.63
N VAL A 405 20.25 21.94 -22.92
CA VAL A 405 21.07 22.08 -21.71
C VAL A 405 22.49 22.45 -22.15
N PRO A 406 23.06 23.57 -21.67
CA PRO A 406 24.43 23.94 -22.00
C PRO A 406 25.40 22.79 -21.71
N GLY A 407 26.32 22.54 -22.64
CA GLY A 407 27.32 21.48 -22.53
C GLY A 407 26.77 20.04 -22.56
N GLY A 408 25.48 19.83 -22.83
CA GLY A 408 24.90 18.50 -22.94
C GLY A 408 24.67 17.80 -21.60
N GLY A 409 24.57 18.54 -20.50
CA GLY A 409 24.36 17.96 -19.16
C GLY A 409 23.00 17.27 -18.95
N VAL A 410 22.79 16.72 -17.75
CA VAL A 410 21.52 16.06 -17.36
C VAL A 410 20.36 17.06 -17.39
N HIS A 411 19.29 16.71 -18.10
CA HIS A 411 18.08 17.53 -18.24
C HIS A 411 17.26 17.58 -16.94
N PRO A 412 16.67 18.74 -16.57
CA PRO A 412 15.80 18.84 -15.39
C PRO A 412 14.63 17.85 -15.38
N LEU A 413 13.99 17.64 -16.54
CA LEU A 413 12.94 16.63 -16.73
C LEU A 413 13.39 15.23 -16.30
N THR A 414 14.62 14.82 -16.64
CA THR A 414 15.18 13.52 -16.24
C THR A 414 15.26 13.40 -14.72
N ARG A 415 15.73 14.45 -14.05
CA ARG A 415 15.79 14.46 -12.57
C ARG A 415 14.41 14.37 -11.95
N TYR A 416 13.47 15.18 -12.44
CA TYR A 416 12.08 15.20 -11.97
C TYR A 416 11.41 13.84 -12.12
N VAL A 417 11.40 13.29 -13.34
CA VAL A 417 10.73 12.02 -13.63
C VAL A 417 11.35 10.86 -12.87
N MET A 418 12.68 10.77 -12.83
CA MET A 418 13.34 9.66 -12.14
C MET A 418 13.22 9.76 -10.62
N ASN A 419 13.16 10.96 -10.03
CA ASN A 419 12.83 11.09 -8.61
C ASN A 419 11.41 10.62 -8.32
N TYR A 420 10.45 11.02 -9.16
CA TYR A 420 9.05 10.62 -9.02
C TYR A 420 8.87 9.09 -9.13
N ILE A 421 9.45 8.47 -10.16
CA ILE A 421 9.40 7.01 -10.37
C ILE A 421 10.13 6.27 -9.26
N ALA A 422 11.26 6.79 -8.75
CA ALA A 422 11.95 6.21 -7.60
C ALA A 422 11.06 6.22 -6.35
N PHE A 423 10.37 7.31 -6.05
CA PHE A 423 9.42 7.34 -4.92
C PHE A 423 8.22 6.42 -5.12
N LEU A 424 7.73 6.25 -6.35
CA LEU A 424 6.69 5.25 -6.61
C LEU A 424 7.16 3.83 -6.31
N SER A 425 8.44 3.52 -6.54
CA SER A 425 8.98 2.18 -6.25
C SER A 425 8.97 1.80 -4.77
N ASP A 426 8.86 2.78 -3.86
CA ASP A 426 8.69 2.53 -2.42
C ASP A 426 7.32 1.92 -2.08
N TYR A 427 6.34 2.03 -2.98
CA TYR A 427 4.99 1.46 -2.85
C TYR A 427 4.82 0.14 -3.64
N SER A 428 5.92 -0.59 -3.84
CA SER A 428 5.94 -1.86 -4.60
C SER A 428 5.05 -2.95 -4.00
N GLY A 429 4.66 -2.86 -2.72
CA GLY A 429 3.70 -3.78 -2.09
C GLY A 429 2.26 -3.61 -2.57
N ILE A 430 1.81 -2.38 -2.82
CA ILE A 430 0.40 -2.09 -3.16
C ILE A 430 0.16 -1.77 -4.64
N LEU A 431 1.17 -1.22 -5.32
CA LEU A 431 1.04 -0.80 -6.71
C LEU A 431 0.76 -1.95 -7.69
N PRO A 432 1.28 -3.18 -7.54
CA PRO A 432 0.94 -4.28 -8.44
C PRO A 432 -0.57 -4.53 -8.49
N GLY A 433 -1.25 -4.55 -7.34
CA GLY A 433 -2.71 -4.70 -7.28
C GLY A 433 -3.45 -3.53 -7.91
N ILE A 434 -2.96 -2.30 -7.73
CA ILE A 434 -3.54 -1.10 -8.37
C ILE A 434 -3.36 -1.15 -9.89
N VAL A 435 -2.23 -1.62 -10.40
CA VAL A 435 -1.92 -1.56 -11.84
C VAL A 435 -2.40 -2.80 -12.61
N ALA A 436 -2.64 -3.93 -11.93
CA ALA A 436 -3.10 -5.18 -12.54
C ALA A 436 -4.40 -5.03 -13.35
N ASP A 437 -5.42 -4.36 -12.81
CA ASP A 437 -6.70 -4.15 -13.52
C ASP A 437 -6.66 -3.03 -14.57
N TRP A 438 -5.48 -2.45 -14.79
CA TRP A 438 -5.27 -1.37 -15.74
C TRP A 438 -4.17 -1.77 -16.73
N PRO A 439 -4.36 -2.76 -17.60
CA PRO A 439 -3.32 -3.18 -18.52
C PRO A 439 -2.90 -2.02 -19.45
N LEU A 440 -1.61 -1.93 -19.75
CA LEU A 440 -1.12 -1.04 -20.80
C LEU A 440 -1.65 -1.54 -22.14
N ILE A 441 -2.52 -0.75 -22.78
CA ILE A 441 -2.91 -1.01 -24.17
C ILE A 441 -1.76 -0.51 -25.06
N LEU A 442 -0.76 -1.36 -25.17
CA LEU A 442 0.37 -1.16 -26.06
C LEU A 442 -0.06 -1.59 -27.47
N HIS A 443 -0.14 -0.63 -28.40
CA HIS A 443 -0.40 -0.93 -29.82
C HIS A 443 0.75 -1.74 -30.48
N SER A 444 1.90 -1.82 -29.82
CA SER A 444 3.03 -2.69 -30.12
C SER A 444 3.68 -3.12 -28.81
N PRO A 445 4.02 -4.41 -28.62
CA PRO A 445 4.73 -4.86 -27.42
C PRO A 445 6.00 -4.04 -27.24
N LEU A 446 6.32 -3.73 -25.98
CA LEU A 446 7.61 -3.13 -25.61
C LEU A 446 8.72 -4.06 -26.14
N PRO A 447 9.77 -3.53 -26.79
CA PRO A 447 10.82 -4.37 -27.35
C PRO A 447 11.45 -5.26 -26.27
N GLU A 448 11.64 -6.54 -26.55
CA GLU A 448 12.36 -7.48 -25.65
C GLU A 448 13.73 -6.92 -25.23
N SER A 449 14.38 -6.18 -26.14
CA SER A 449 15.66 -5.49 -25.89
C SER A 449 15.60 -4.39 -24.83
N PHE A 450 14.41 -3.86 -24.53
CA PHE A 450 14.21 -2.85 -23.48
C PHE A 450 14.17 -3.48 -22.09
N PHE A 451 13.75 -4.73 -21.96
CA PHE A 451 13.71 -5.45 -20.68
C PHE A 451 14.95 -6.30 -20.42
N GLY A 452 15.67 -6.72 -21.46
CA GLY A 452 16.96 -7.40 -21.33
C GLY A 452 16.91 -8.94 -21.38
N GLY A 453 15.74 -9.57 -21.55
CA GLY A 453 15.59 -11.03 -21.55
C GLY A 453 14.13 -11.48 -21.51
N ASN A 454 13.88 -12.79 -21.68
CA ASN A 454 12.58 -13.36 -22.07
C ASN A 454 11.75 -14.02 -20.93
N ASP A 455 12.13 -13.91 -19.66
CA ASP A 455 11.56 -14.76 -18.59
C ASP A 455 11.08 -14.03 -17.32
N SER A 456 10.89 -12.71 -17.33
CA SER A 456 10.17 -12.09 -16.21
C SER A 456 8.68 -12.36 -16.41
N GLU A 457 8.07 -13.17 -15.53
CA GLU A 457 6.62 -13.10 -15.30
C GLU A 457 6.21 -11.63 -15.31
N GLU A 458 5.29 -11.28 -16.19
CA GLU A 458 4.95 -9.89 -16.56
C GLU A 458 4.34 -9.14 -15.38
N ASN A 459 5.18 -8.72 -14.42
CA ASN A 459 4.73 -7.94 -13.28
C ASN A 459 4.18 -6.60 -13.82
N PRO A 460 2.88 -6.30 -13.62
CA PRO A 460 2.27 -5.09 -14.16
C PRO A 460 2.98 -3.81 -13.71
N LEU A 461 3.59 -3.83 -12.52
CA LEU A 461 4.39 -2.73 -11.99
C LEU A 461 5.68 -2.53 -12.80
N THR A 462 6.41 -3.60 -13.08
CA THR A 462 7.65 -3.57 -13.88
C THR A 462 7.38 -2.99 -15.25
N ILE A 463 6.34 -3.46 -15.94
CA ILE A 463 5.95 -2.95 -17.25
C ILE A 463 5.60 -1.46 -17.17
N ARG A 464 4.87 -1.04 -16.13
CA ARG A 464 4.50 0.37 -15.95
C ARG A 464 5.69 1.29 -15.73
N MET A 465 6.62 0.91 -14.84
CA MET A 465 7.80 1.73 -14.55
C MET A 465 8.71 1.80 -15.77
N ALA A 466 8.90 0.68 -16.44
CA ALA A 466 9.66 0.60 -17.68
C ALA A 466 9.03 1.49 -18.76
N TRP A 467 7.70 1.46 -18.92
CA TRP A 467 6.96 2.34 -19.84
C TRP A 467 7.18 3.82 -19.57
N LEU A 468 7.06 4.27 -18.31
CA LEU A 468 7.29 5.69 -17.96
C LEU A 468 8.73 6.13 -18.23
N ILE A 469 9.72 5.25 -17.99
CA ILE A 469 11.12 5.50 -18.35
C ILE A 469 11.28 5.58 -19.87
N LEU A 470 10.60 4.71 -20.63
CA LEU A 470 10.63 4.76 -22.09
C LEU A 470 10.06 6.09 -22.61
N VAL A 471 8.92 6.54 -22.09
CA VAL A 471 8.32 7.83 -22.45
C VAL A 471 9.29 8.98 -22.20
N LEU A 472 10.01 8.95 -21.06
CA LEU A 472 11.09 9.91 -20.78
C LEU A 472 12.21 9.82 -21.82
N LEU A 473 12.70 8.62 -22.12
CA LEU A 473 13.80 8.41 -23.07
C LEU A 473 13.42 8.89 -24.48
N SER A 474 12.22 8.58 -24.98
CA SER A 474 11.73 9.08 -26.27
C SER A 474 11.64 10.61 -26.27
N LYS A 475 11.23 11.21 -25.14
CA LYS A 475 11.17 12.68 -25.03
C LYS A 475 12.56 13.33 -25.00
N LEU A 476 13.55 12.66 -24.42
CA LEU A 476 14.94 13.10 -24.44
C LEU A 476 15.55 12.97 -25.82
N ASP A 477 15.18 11.93 -26.57
CA ASP A 477 15.62 11.74 -27.97
C ASP A 477 15.17 12.92 -28.85
N SER A 478 13.89 13.31 -28.78
CA SER A 478 13.42 14.51 -29.50
C SER A 478 14.11 15.81 -29.05
N LYS A 479 14.60 15.87 -27.81
CA LYS A 479 15.39 17.02 -27.32
C LYS A 479 16.84 16.99 -27.79
N ALA A 480 17.38 15.81 -28.07
CA ALA A 480 18.74 15.66 -28.60
C ALA A 480 18.85 16.23 -30.02
N GLU A 481 17.74 16.29 -30.77
CA GLU A 481 17.65 16.94 -32.09
C GLU A 481 17.81 18.48 -32.04
N LEU A 482 17.66 19.10 -30.87
CA LEU A 482 17.83 20.55 -30.71
C LEU A 482 19.31 20.99 -30.72
N TYR A 483 20.25 20.06 -30.55
CA TYR A 483 21.67 20.36 -30.65
C TYR A 483 22.10 20.36 -32.11
N HIS A 484 22.82 21.41 -32.52
CA HIS A 484 23.40 21.48 -33.86
C HIS A 484 24.48 20.41 -34.09
N ASP A 485 25.29 20.15 -33.06
CA ASP A 485 26.39 19.20 -33.12
C ASP A 485 25.92 17.79 -32.76
N ALA A 486 25.92 16.88 -33.75
CA ALA A 486 25.58 15.48 -33.53
C ALA A 486 26.40 14.80 -32.40
N PRO A 487 27.71 15.05 -32.23
CA PRO A 487 28.47 14.48 -31.13
C PRO A 487 28.01 14.99 -29.75
N LEU A 488 27.53 16.23 -29.66
CA LEU A 488 26.97 16.80 -28.43
C LEU A 488 25.61 16.18 -28.09
N SER A 489 24.77 15.90 -29.08
CA SER A 489 23.53 15.13 -28.90
C SER A 489 23.80 13.76 -28.24
N TYR A 490 24.86 13.06 -28.66
CA TYR A 490 25.24 11.78 -28.05
C TYR A 490 25.76 11.93 -26.61
N ILE A 491 26.51 12.99 -26.29
CA ILE A 491 26.88 13.28 -24.88
C ILE A 491 25.63 13.54 -24.04
N PHE A 492 24.68 14.32 -24.56
CA PHE A 492 23.43 14.59 -23.88
C PHE A 492 22.65 13.29 -23.59
N LEU A 493 22.50 12.42 -24.59
CA LEU A 493 21.86 11.11 -24.40
C LEU A 493 22.60 10.23 -23.39
N ALA A 494 23.94 10.18 -23.47
CA ALA A 494 24.77 9.42 -22.53
C ALA A 494 24.63 9.91 -21.09
N ASN A 495 24.68 11.23 -20.86
CA ASN A 495 24.53 11.82 -19.52
C ASN A 495 23.17 11.50 -18.89
N ASN A 496 22.10 11.66 -19.67
CA ASN A 496 20.75 11.44 -19.16
C ASN A 496 20.49 9.94 -18.91
N LEU A 497 20.93 9.07 -19.82
CA LEU A 497 20.77 7.63 -19.62
C LEU A 497 21.63 7.12 -18.46
N GLU A 498 22.87 7.57 -18.31
CA GLU A 498 23.71 7.22 -17.16
C GLU A 498 23.06 7.66 -15.85
N TYR A 499 22.49 8.87 -15.81
CA TYR A 499 21.74 9.33 -14.64
C TYR A 499 20.55 8.42 -14.31
N ILE A 500 19.77 8.01 -15.32
CA ILE A 500 18.64 7.08 -15.17
C ILE A 500 19.14 5.74 -14.59
N VAL A 501 20.18 5.16 -15.18
CA VAL A 501 20.77 3.88 -14.77
C VAL A 501 21.27 3.95 -13.32
N VAL A 502 22.02 5.00 -12.96
CA VAL A 502 22.48 5.23 -11.58
C VAL A 502 21.31 5.38 -10.63
N LYS A 503 20.25 6.09 -11.01
CA LYS A 503 19.06 6.28 -10.16
C LYS A 503 18.30 4.97 -9.96
N VAL A 504 18.16 4.15 -11.00
CA VAL A 504 17.57 2.80 -10.89
C VAL A 504 18.40 1.93 -9.96
N ARG A 505 19.72 1.90 -10.13
CA ARG A 505 20.64 1.10 -9.31
C ARG A 505 20.63 1.49 -7.81
N THR A 506 20.38 2.76 -7.52
CA THR A 506 20.45 3.33 -6.15
C THR A 506 19.10 3.40 -5.42
N SER A 507 18.00 2.98 -6.05
CA SER A 507 16.65 3.01 -5.47
C SER A 507 15.97 1.64 -5.51
N ASN A 508 14.78 1.55 -4.93
CA ASN A 508 13.98 0.32 -4.96
C ASN A 508 13.56 -0.10 -6.39
N LEU A 509 13.75 0.77 -7.39
CA LEU A 509 13.59 0.43 -8.81
C LEU A 509 14.50 -0.71 -9.26
N ARG A 510 15.66 -0.93 -8.63
CA ARG A 510 16.51 -2.09 -8.92
C ARG A 510 15.76 -3.40 -8.75
N PHE A 511 14.96 -3.54 -7.68
CA PHE A 511 14.19 -4.74 -7.40
C PHE A 511 12.96 -4.89 -8.33
N VAL A 512 12.46 -3.77 -8.85
CA VAL A 512 11.31 -3.76 -9.77
C VAL A 512 11.73 -4.07 -11.21
N LEU A 513 12.84 -3.50 -11.68
CA LEU A 513 13.29 -3.61 -13.08
C LEU A 513 14.31 -4.74 -13.31
N GLY A 514 15.05 -5.15 -12.27
CA GLY A 514 16.05 -6.20 -12.35
C GLY A 514 17.43 -5.74 -12.84
N ASP A 515 18.45 -6.57 -12.59
CA ASP A 515 19.84 -6.28 -12.95
C ASP A 515 20.08 -6.39 -14.47
N GLU A 516 19.36 -7.25 -15.19
CA GLU A 516 19.44 -7.35 -16.66
C GLU A 516 19.06 -6.03 -17.37
N TRP A 517 18.02 -5.35 -16.88
CA TRP A 517 17.61 -4.05 -17.38
C TRP A 517 18.74 -3.02 -17.22
N ILE A 518 19.43 -3.04 -16.08
CA ILE A 518 20.55 -2.15 -15.77
C ILE A 518 21.72 -2.44 -16.74
N GLU A 519 22.11 -3.70 -16.90
CA GLU A 519 23.23 -4.10 -17.78
C GLU A 519 22.97 -3.76 -19.26
N SER A 520 21.74 -3.96 -19.73
CA SER A 520 21.33 -3.58 -21.08
C SER A 520 21.47 -2.07 -21.31
N HIS A 521 20.97 -1.26 -20.37
CA HIS A 521 21.03 0.20 -20.49
C HIS A 521 22.45 0.76 -20.30
N GLU A 522 23.29 0.16 -19.44
CA GLU A 522 24.72 0.50 -19.36
C GLU A 522 25.44 0.24 -20.69
N THR A 523 25.11 -0.86 -21.36
CA THR A 523 25.66 -1.17 -22.68
C THR A 523 25.26 -0.09 -23.70
N LYS A 524 24.04 0.40 -23.62
CA LYS A 524 23.57 1.52 -24.45
C LYS A 524 24.27 2.85 -24.13
N VAL A 525 24.56 3.14 -22.85
CA VAL A 525 25.42 4.29 -22.47
C VAL A 525 26.79 4.18 -23.14
N ARG A 526 27.42 2.99 -23.10
CA ARG A 526 28.71 2.75 -23.77
C ARG A 526 28.62 2.93 -25.29
N GLN A 527 27.50 2.57 -25.91
CA GLN A 527 27.25 2.81 -27.35
C GLN A 527 27.14 4.31 -27.68
N TYR A 528 26.45 5.10 -26.85
CA TYR A 528 26.39 6.55 -27.04
C TYR A 528 27.76 7.21 -26.87
N ALA A 529 28.52 6.84 -25.84
CA ALA A 529 29.90 7.29 -25.66
C ALA A 529 30.79 6.94 -26.87
N SER A 530 30.66 5.73 -27.42
CA SER A 530 31.41 5.30 -28.61
C SER A 530 31.00 6.07 -29.87
N SER A 531 29.71 6.42 -30.01
CA SER A 531 29.20 7.22 -31.13
C SER A 531 29.70 8.66 -31.06
N TYR A 532 29.72 9.26 -29.87
CA TYR A 532 30.38 10.54 -29.62
C TYR A 532 31.87 10.50 -30.06
N GLN A 533 32.64 9.51 -29.57
CA GLN A 533 34.06 9.40 -29.94
C GLN A 533 34.25 9.29 -31.45
N ARG A 534 33.46 8.43 -32.11
CA ARG A 534 33.54 8.20 -33.55
C ARG A 534 33.22 9.47 -34.35
N MET A 535 32.17 10.21 -33.98
CA MET A 535 31.72 11.37 -34.75
C MET A 535 32.50 12.64 -34.39
N GLY A 536 32.67 12.92 -33.10
CA GLY A 536 33.33 14.12 -32.59
C GLY A 536 34.83 14.18 -32.86
N TRP A 537 35.48 13.02 -33.05
CA TRP A 537 36.92 12.95 -33.33
C TRP A 537 37.23 12.41 -34.73
N SER A 538 36.20 12.21 -35.58
CA SER A 538 36.35 11.69 -36.95
C SER A 538 37.36 12.48 -37.79
N ARG A 539 37.27 13.82 -37.79
CA ARG A 539 38.20 14.69 -38.54
C ARG A 539 39.64 14.56 -38.05
N VAL A 540 39.83 14.41 -36.75
CA VAL A 540 41.16 14.19 -36.14
C VAL A 540 41.72 12.84 -36.60
N PHE A 541 40.93 11.77 -36.58
CA PHE A 541 41.40 10.47 -37.07
C PHE A 541 41.67 10.46 -38.57
N LEU A 542 40.83 11.12 -39.39
CA LEU A 542 41.02 11.23 -40.85
C LEU A 542 42.21 12.10 -41.27
N SER A 543 42.67 13.00 -40.38
CA SER A 543 43.87 13.79 -40.63
C SER A 543 45.16 12.95 -40.57
N LEU A 544 45.10 11.76 -39.96
CA LEU A 544 46.21 10.80 -39.90
C LEU A 544 46.19 9.85 -41.12
N PRO A 545 47.34 9.33 -41.55
CA PRO A 545 47.39 8.34 -42.62
C PRO A 545 46.68 7.04 -42.24
N GLU A 546 46.01 6.40 -43.21
CA GLU A 546 45.32 5.11 -43.01
C GLU A 546 46.24 4.01 -42.46
N ASN A 547 47.52 4.05 -42.83
CA ASN A 547 48.56 3.21 -42.26
C ASN A 547 49.67 4.08 -41.67
N PRO A 548 49.74 4.23 -40.33
CA PRO A 548 50.77 5.01 -39.63
C PRO A 548 52.21 4.56 -39.90
N MET A 549 52.39 3.29 -40.28
CA MET A 549 53.68 2.66 -40.56
C MET A 549 54.09 2.69 -42.03
N ALA A 550 53.21 3.12 -42.93
CA ALA A 550 53.55 3.18 -44.35
C ALA A 550 54.61 4.26 -44.61
N GLU A 551 55.58 3.95 -45.47
CA GLU A 551 56.55 4.94 -45.93
C GLU A 551 55.84 6.00 -46.79
N ILE A 552 55.70 7.19 -46.21
CA ILE A 552 55.19 8.37 -46.90
C ILE A 552 56.31 9.37 -47.19
N SER A 553 56.10 10.23 -48.19
CA SER A 553 57.05 11.30 -48.50
C SER A 553 57.05 12.35 -47.38
N PRO A 554 58.20 13.00 -47.12
CA PRO A 554 58.29 14.04 -46.08
C PRO A 554 57.26 15.17 -46.25
N GLU A 555 56.93 15.55 -47.48
CA GLU A 555 55.93 16.60 -47.77
C GLU A 555 54.52 16.14 -47.38
N ARG A 556 54.18 14.87 -47.62
CA ARG A 556 52.90 14.29 -47.19
C ARG A 556 52.84 14.14 -45.67
N ALA A 557 53.94 13.72 -45.04
CA ALA A 557 54.02 13.63 -43.59
C ALA A 557 53.81 14.99 -42.93
N ARG A 558 54.49 16.03 -43.44
CA ARG A 558 54.34 17.42 -42.99
C ARG A 558 52.87 17.87 -43.10
N LYS A 559 52.22 17.63 -44.23
CA LYS A 559 50.80 17.94 -44.42
C LYS A 559 49.90 17.23 -43.40
N HIS A 560 50.11 15.94 -43.14
CA HIS A 560 49.35 15.21 -42.12
C HIS A 560 49.53 15.78 -40.70
N PHE A 561 50.74 16.21 -40.32
CA PHE A 561 50.95 16.90 -39.04
C PHE A 561 50.22 18.24 -38.97
N HIS A 562 50.25 19.02 -40.05
CA HIS A 562 49.52 20.28 -40.12
C HIS A 562 47.99 20.10 -40.01
N ASP A 563 47.44 19.19 -40.82
CA ASP A 563 46.01 18.87 -40.83
C ASP A 563 45.57 18.32 -39.47
N PHE A 564 46.41 17.51 -38.81
CA PHE A 564 46.18 17.01 -37.46
C PHE A 564 46.14 18.13 -36.43
N ASN A 565 47.12 19.05 -36.44
CA ASN A 565 47.17 20.13 -35.46
C ASN A 565 45.90 21.00 -35.53
N ILE A 566 45.45 21.33 -36.75
CA ILE A 566 44.23 22.11 -36.97
C ILE A 566 43.00 21.33 -36.49
N ALA A 567 42.85 20.09 -36.93
CA ALA A 567 41.70 19.26 -36.58
C ALA A 567 41.61 19.01 -35.06
N PHE A 568 42.74 18.75 -34.41
CA PHE A 568 42.82 18.52 -32.97
C PHE A 568 42.49 19.79 -32.17
N GLU A 569 43.07 20.94 -32.53
CA GLU A 569 42.79 22.21 -31.84
C GLU A 569 41.34 22.66 -32.04
N GLU A 570 40.76 22.47 -33.24
CA GLU A 570 39.35 22.74 -33.51
C GLU A 570 38.44 21.83 -32.65
N ALA A 571 38.71 20.52 -32.63
CA ALA A 571 37.94 19.56 -31.85
C ALA A 571 38.03 19.86 -30.34
N TYR A 572 39.25 20.11 -29.83
CA TYR A 572 39.46 20.44 -28.43
C TYR A 572 38.73 21.73 -28.02
N ARG A 573 38.87 22.82 -28.79
CA ARG A 573 38.23 24.10 -28.47
C ARG A 573 36.70 24.02 -28.50
N HIS A 574 36.13 23.21 -29.39
CA HIS A 574 34.67 23.02 -29.45
C HIS A 574 34.14 22.16 -28.30
N GLN A 575 34.92 21.19 -27.82
CA GLN A 575 34.45 20.16 -26.89
C GLN A 575 34.87 20.40 -25.43
N VAL A 576 35.75 21.37 -25.15
CA VAL A 576 36.20 21.70 -23.78
C VAL A 576 35.05 22.17 -22.88
N SER A 577 34.08 22.90 -23.44
CA SER A 577 32.91 23.41 -22.73
C SER A 577 31.81 22.35 -22.54
N TRP A 578 31.96 21.16 -23.12
CA TRP A 578 31.00 20.08 -22.97
C TRP A 578 31.16 19.43 -21.60
N VAL A 579 30.08 18.82 -21.10
CA VAL A 579 30.01 18.29 -19.74
C VAL A 579 29.63 16.82 -19.80
N VAL A 580 30.42 15.96 -19.18
CA VAL A 580 29.97 14.61 -18.78
C VAL A 580 29.85 14.60 -17.26
N THR A 581 28.63 14.41 -16.77
CA THR A 581 28.30 14.61 -15.35
C THR A 581 28.87 13.48 -14.49
N ASP A 582 28.70 12.23 -14.93
CA ASP A 582 29.23 11.07 -14.21
C ASP A 582 30.76 10.96 -14.38
N SER A 583 31.46 10.86 -13.26
CA SER A 583 32.92 10.79 -13.24
C SER A 583 33.47 9.51 -13.87
N LYS A 584 32.83 8.36 -13.67
CA LYS A 584 33.30 7.07 -14.20
C LYS A 584 33.13 7.03 -15.71
N LEU A 585 31.98 7.49 -16.21
CA LEU A 585 31.72 7.61 -17.63
C LEU A 585 32.71 8.59 -18.30
N ARG A 586 32.94 9.75 -17.67
CA ARG A 586 33.89 10.74 -18.16
C ARG A 586 35.30 10.17 -18.29
N GLU A 587 35.80 9.52 -17.24
CA GLU A 587 37.14 8.91 -17.26
C GLU A 587 37.22 7.75 -18.26
N HIS A 588 36.18 6.92 -18.38
CA HIS A 588 36.14 5.87 -19.39
C HIS A 588 36.23 6.43 -20.82
N ILE A 589 35.51 7.51 -21.11
CA ILE A 589 35.57 8.20 -22.42
C ILE A 589 36.98 8.73 -22.69
N LYS A 590 37.60 9.39 -21.71
CA LYS A 590 38.95 9.95 -21.82
C LYS A 590 40.01 8.89 -22.04
N ILE A 591 40.01 7.83 -21.23
CA ILE A 591 40.98 6.72 -21.34
C ILE A 591 40.84 6.02 -22.70
N SER A 592 39.60 5.74 -23.13
CA SER A 592 39.34 5.08 -24.40
C SER A 592 39.77 5.94 -25.60
N LEU A 593 39.52 7.25 -25.55
CA LEU A 593 39.95 8.19 -26.58
C LEU A 593 41.47 8.36 -26.59
N GLY A 594 42.08 8.57 -25.42
CA GLY A 594 43.54 8.72 -25.25
C GLY A 594 44.30 7.49 -25.72
N LYS A 595 43.79 6.27 -25.44
CA LYS A 595 44.37 5.04 -25.95
C LYS A 595 44.33 4.98 -27.49
N LYS A 596 43.16 5.21 -28.09
CA LYS A 596 43.00 5.16 -29.57
C LYS A 596 43.84 6.21 -30.28
N LEU A 597 43.78 7.45 -29.81
CA LEU A 597 44.50 8.57 -30.40
C LEU A 597 46.01 8.47 -30.16
N GLY A 598 46.41 8.12 -28.93
CA GLY A 598 47.82 7.96 -28.55
C GLY A 598 48.51 6.83 -29.31
N THR A 599 47.84 5.70 -29.55
CA THR A 599 48.40 4.63 -30.39
C THR A 599 48.61 5.10 -31.84
N LEU A 600 47.57 5.61 -32.50
CA LEU A 600 47.65 5.99 -33.91
C LEU A 600 48.59 7.18 -34.15
N TYR A 601 48.49 8.23 -33.33
CA TYR A 601 49.35 9.39 -33.43
C TYR A 601 50.78 9.08 -33.01
N GLY A 602 50.98 8.33 -31.92
CA GLY A 602 52.31 7.97 -31.43
C GLY A 602 53.11 7.14 -32.43
N GLU A 603 52.45 6.16 -33.07
CA GLU A 603 53.02 5.37 -34.16
C GLU A 603 53.45 6.25 -35.34
N PHE A 604 52.56 7.13 -35.79
CA PHE A 604 52.85 8.08 -36.88
C PHE A 604 53.99 9.04 -36.52
N TYR A 605 54.01 9.52 -35.27
CA TYR A 605 54.96 10.46 -34.71
C TYR A 605 56.38 9.90 -34.69
N ILE A 606 56.55 8.71 -34.12
CA ILE A 606 57.87 8.04 -34.00
C ILE A 606 58.47 7.77 -35.38
N ASN A 607 57.65 7.34 -36.34
CA ASN A 607 58.11 6.97 -37.68
C ASN A 607 58.54 8.18 -38.53
N ASN A 608 57.93 9.35 -38.34
CA ASN A 608 58.12 10.49 -39.24
C ASN A 608 58.81 11.71 -38.62
N ARG A 609 58.85 11.83 -37.28
CA ARG A 609 59.44 12.99 -36.59
C ARG A 609 60.91 13.20 -36.93
N SER A 610 61.75 12.19 -36.72
CA SER A 610 63.20 12.30 -36.93
C SER A 610 63.54 12.63 -38.39
N ARG A 611 62.77 12.07 -39.33
CA ARG A 611 62.90 12.34 -40.77
C ARG A 611 62.57 13.80 -41.10
N LEU A 612 61.52 14.36 -40.49
CA LEU A 612 61.12 15.75 -40.70
C LEU A 612 62.04 16.76 -40.01
N GLU A 613 62.50 16.47 -38.78
CA GLU A 613 63.45 17.31 -38.06
C GLU A 613 64.79 17.40 -38.79
N ASN A 614 65.26 16.29 -39.39
CA ASN A 614 66.50 16.26 -40.18
C ASN A 614 66.40 17.05 -41.50
N LEU A 615 65.21 17.21 -42.08
CA LEU A 615 65.00 17.85 -43.38
C LEU A 615 64.59 19.32 -43.27
N TYR A 616 63.80 19.68 -42.25
CA TYR A 616 63.17 20.99 -42.12
C TYR A 616 63.50 21.71 -40.80
N GLY A 617 64.23 21.07 -39.87
CA GLY A 617 64.64 21.68 -38.60
C GLY A 617 63.47 22.30 -37.82
N SER A 618 63.57 23.59 -37.52
CA SER A 618 62.58 24.37 -36.77
C SER A 618 61.28 24.68 -37.53
N GLU A 619 61.18 24.37 -38.83
CA GLU A 619 59.95 24.49 -39.64
C GLU A 619 59.15 23.18 -39.71
N SER A 620 59.52 22.16 -38.93
CA SER A 620 58.72 20.95 -38.80
C SER A 620 57.38 21.32 -38.15
N GLU A 621 56.26 21.17 -38.87
CA GLU A 621 54.90 21.51 -38.43
C GLU A 621 54.39 20.59 -37.29
N VAL A 622 55.28 20.05 -36.47
CA VAL A 622 55.00 19.14 -35.35
C VAL A 622 54.81 19.97 -34.08
N ARG A 623 53.55 20.24 -33.70
CA ARG A 623 53.20 21.11 -32.56
C ARG A 623 52.94 20.36 -31.26
N PHE A 624 52.45 19.12 -31.33
CA PHE A 624 52.06 18.33 -30.16
C PHE A 624 52.96 17.09 -30.04
N ALA A 625 53.55 16.83 -28.87
CA ALA A 625 54.09 15.52 -28.57
C ALA A 625 52.96 14.56 -28.16
N PRO A 626 53.14 13.24 -28.32
CA PRO A 626 52.17 12.25 -27.84
C PRO A 626 51.82 12.43 -26.35
N ASP A 627 52.79 12.83 -25.53
CA ASP A 627 52.59 13.12 -24.10
C ASP A 627 51.72 14.36 -23.86
N ASP A 628 51.81 15.37 -24.73
CA ASP A 628 51.01 16.60 -24.62
C ASP A 628 49.52 16.32 -24.84
N LEU A 629 49.18 15.38 -25.74
CA LEU A 629 47.80 15.00 -26.02
C LEU A 629 47.09 14.49 -24.76
N GLY A 630 47.79 13.79 -23.87
CA GLY A 630 47.24 13.31 -22.61
C GLY A 630 46.77 14.45 -21.70
N ASN A 631 47.53 15.55 -21.64
CA ASN A 631 47.17 16.72 -20.83
C ASN A 631 45.91 17.41 -21.37
N TYR A 632 45.85 17.65 -22.68
CA TYR A 632 44.66 18.25 -23.31
C TYR A 632 43.41 17.38 -23.14
N LEU A 633 43.52 16.06 -23.32
CA LEU A 633 42.38 15.15 -23.14
C LEU A 633 41.92 15.06 -21.69
N SER A 634 42.82 15.30 -20.73
CA SER A 634 42.50 15.29 -19.30
C SER A 634 41.54 16.41 -18.93
N ASP A 635 41.66 17.58 -19.57
CA ASP A 635 40.81 18.76 -19.29
C ASP A 635 39.42 18.68 -19.93
N LEU A 636 39.22 17.77 -20.88
CA LEU A 636 37.97 17.64 -21.64
C LEU A 636 36.78 17.21 -20.77
N LEU A 637 35.58 17.64 -21.16
CA LEU A 637 34.29 17.16 -20.63
C LEU A 637 33.99 17.57 -19.17
N HIS A 638 34.72 18.53 -18.61
CA HIS A 638 34.44 19.09 -17.29
C HIS A 638 33.47 20.28 -17.31
N GLY A 639 33.23 20.87 -18.48
CA GLY A 639 32.56 22.16 -18.63
C GLY A 639 33.49 23.35 -18.36
N ASP A 640 33.02 24.56 -18.66
CA ASP A 640 33.75 25.78 -18.32
C ASP A 640 33.88 25.89 -16.80
N GLY A 641 35.05 25.52 -16.28
CA GLY A 641 35.39 25.67 -14.88
C GLY A 641 35.45 27.15 -14.52
N ASN A 642 34.39 27.68 -13.92
CA ASN A 642 34.51 28.88 -13.09
C ASN A 642 35.19 28.52 -11.76
N SER A 643 36.47 28.16 -11.87
CA SER A 643 37.42 28.15 -10.77
C SER A 643 37.81 29.60 -10.47
N GLY A 644 37.00 30.31 -9.68
CA GLY A 644 37.29 31.68 -9.24
C GLY A 644 36.05 32.57 -9.17
N GLY A 645 35.36 32.54 -8.05
CA GLY A 645 34.20 33.41 -7.81
C GLY A 645 33.63 33.22 -6.43
N SER A 646 34.39 33.60 -5.40
CA SER A 646 33.80 33.91 -4.10
C SER A 646 32.85 35.10 -4.29
N VAL A 647 31.55 34.85 -4.37
CA VAL A 647 30.53 35.90 -4.18
C VAL A 647 29.36 35.31 -3.39
N SER A 648 29.44 35.55 -2.08
CA SER A 648 28.37 36.06 -1.23
C SER A 648 27.09 35.24 -1.09
N SER A 649 27.02 34.57 0.07
CA SER A 649 25.79 34.33 0.81
C SER A 649 24.93 35.60 0.92
N SER A 650 23.94 35.74 0.04
CA SER A 650 22.72 36.51 0.30
C SER A 650 21.59 35.53 0.57
N SER A 651 21.32 35.33 1.85
CA SER A 651 20.13 34.68 2.37
C SER A 651 18.86 35.41 1.91
N SER A 652 18.13 34.81 0.98
CA SER A 652 16.69 35.05 0.82
C SER A 652 15.97 33.75 1.17
N LEU A 653 15.53 33.68 2.43
CA LEU A 653 14.60 32.68 2.95
C LEU A 653 13.29 32.76 2.14
N SER A 654 13.10 31.84 1.21
CA SER A 654 11.76 31.37 0.84
C SER A 654 11.62 29.96 1.38
N SER A 655 11.02 29.88 2.57
CA SER A 655 10.64 28.68 3.29
C SER A 655 9.81 27.72 2.41
N SER A 656 10.35 26.54 2.14
CA SER A 656 9.61 25.37 1.69
C SER A 656 9.93 24.20 2.63
N PRO A 657 8.99 23.74 3.46
CA PRO A 657 9.25 22.69 4.44
C PRO A 657 8.81 21.34 3.89
N TYR A 658 9.72 20.61 3.24
CA TYR A 658 9.50 19.19 2.93
C TYR A 658 10.80 18.40 3.20
N HIS A 659 11.11 18.24 4.49
CA HIS A 659 11.94 17.15 4.97
C HIS A 659 11.02 15.98 5.33
N PHE A 660 10.84 15.03 4.42
CA PHE A 660 10.38 13.69 4.78
C PHE A 660 11.57 12.94 5.39
N HIS A 661 11.65 12.95 6.72
CA HIS A 661 12.42 11.96 7.47
C HIS A 661 11.46 10.88 7.95
N GLY A 662 11.25 9.88 7.09
CA GLY A 662 10.68 8.60 7.46
C GLY A 662 11.78 7.55 7.44
N GLY A 663 12.57 7.47 8.52
CA GLY A 663 13.50 6.37 8.71
C GLY A 663 12.72 5.07 8.95
N ARG A 664 12.46 4.29 7.90
CA ARG A 664 12.12 2.87 8.05
C ARG A 664 13.44 2.13 8.31
N ARG A 665 13.71 1.85 9.59
CA ARG A 665 14.64 0.77 9.97
C ARG A 665 13.95 -0.54 9.63
N SER A 666 14.57 -1.30 8.74
CA SER A 666 14.31 -2.72 8.55
C SER A 666 14.55 -3.43 9.88
N GLY A 667 13.50 -4.07 10.40
CA GLY A 667 13.52 -5.05 11.48
C GLY A 667 12.77 -6.26 10.98
#